data_AF-A0A1F5L3K5-F1
#
_entry.id   AF-A0A1F5L3K5-F1
#
_cell.length_a   1.000
_cell.length_b   1.000
_cell.length_c   1.000
_cell.angle_alpha   90.00
_cell.angle_beta   90.00
_cell.angle_gamma   90.00
#
_symmetry.space_group_name_H-M   'P 1'
#
loop_
_entity.id
_entity.type
_entity.pdbx_description
1 polymer ?
#
loop_
_entity_poly.entity_id
_entity_poly.type
_entity_poly.pdbx_seq_one_letter_code
_entity_poly.pdbx_strand_id
1 'polypeptide(L)'
;MSALPTPQGLTERAKKLVHRIATAVDTDHGFSSMAHSIYDTAWVSMIVKKDGQGSRWLFPECFGFLLKEQSNSGEWSSFKSTDPARTPSADILVPDTIIHTLAGLLALCIHARVRDCTNGTLPYNMSCRISRAKRWLNAALQQWKVSETTHFGFQLLIPVLLHRLKDEEDISFTFPGEEELWSMYNTAANMDIEWLYTEKCKVPLLCYEGLLGKLDFARIGHQVSSEGLGALPASTAAYLMYAPTWSNMCEEYLRNVINNGSGRGTGGVASIFPLTTFESSWVLTTLLENGFSTEELGEGNVDKIVQFLKKQLESNGGRVGATTIWVPDADDTGRALTALFLHGHSPSLDSLITNHEVDTYFQTFFGRIPNAVPSISVNSNVLNALLSSPDPPKAQIIKCIKYLCNTWKNDSVPGDHWNTSEYYAILHMTFSLAKFRIANSRGLLCTDRNMMDLVDSTLSKSREYTLKTQNENGSWGKRHSFEESAYAVLILANLLTINETTKDQLAIRCSIEGGKRYLAKWKGPDPTDLVWTGKIWLADLYIQEAYVLAALKVDIGRFAAGGWTSKLKKFLPAPHLESFVTEDPQKDLSKKSDSLCSSSRSSFKSGFSAANSPLSSRPTTPGLEAIDPKILEPIGYSNGIEQQACAEAAAGLNSLSLSTTGFDTKKMPLSYTMRSNSPASDLVPEQPGCDIDEEARQSKKSSREEPPTSMPPNVENTLENSPEKDGAKHDEGEYEGSLQEKASDRKPRCDIPIHLTKTRSQQPRHHLDEPSPQKLRQKLYAKERRKMLEFKSQNLTLRQIGPHFADIDTAFLREAWQDLELPQRCTRSGANRTARQRYAR
;
A
#
# COMPACT_ATOMS: atom_id res chain seq x y z
N MET A 1 -9.89 33.23 8.43
CA MET A 1 -10.18 32.00 7.63
C MET A 1 -9.23 31.95 6.45
N SER A 2 -8.67 30.79 6.10
CA SER A 2 -7.95 30.64 4.82
C SER A 2 -8.96 30.58 3.68
N ALA A 3 -8.80 31.44 2.66
CA ALA A 3 -9.62 31.36 1.46
C ALA A 3 -9.37 30.03 0.73
N LEU A 4 -10.41 29.49 0.08
CA LEU A 4 -10.24 28.37 -0.85
C LEU A 4 -9.34 28.79 -2.02
N PRO A 5 -8.46 27.91 -2.53
CA PRO A 5 -7.68 28.20 -3.72
C PRO A 5 -8.58 28.55 -4.91
N THR A 6 -8.17 29.50 -5.76
CA THR A 6 -8.95 29.86 -6.95
C THR A 6 -9.00 28.67 -7.92
N PRO A 7 -10.09 28.49 -8.70
CA PRO A 7 -10.19 27.40 -9.67
C PRO A 7 -9.04 27.37 -10.69
N GLN A 8 -8.54 28.55 -11.08
CA GLN A 8 -7.38 28.69 -11.95
C GLN A 8 -6.07 28.25 -11.25
N GLY A 9 -5.88 28.59 -9.97
CA GLY A 9 -4.72 28.15 -9.20
C GLY A 9 -4.67 26.63 -8.97
N LEU A 10 -5.82 25.98 -8.75
CA LEU A 10 -5.92 24.51 -8.70
C LEU A 10 -5.57 23.87 -10.04
N THR A 11 -6.06 24.44 -11.13
CA THR A 11 -5.84 23.96 -12.50
C THR A 11 -4.36 24.04 -12.88
N GLU A 12 -3.71 25.17 -12.67
CA GLU A 12 -2.27 25.33 -12.90
C GLU A 12 -1.42 24.40 -12.03
N ARG A 13 -1.85 24.10 -10.81
CA ARG A 13 -1.14 23.16 -9.93
C ARG A 13 -1.28 21.70 -10.40
N ALA A 14 -2.47 21.29 -10.82
CA ALA A 14 -2.71 19.97 -11.40
C ALA A 14 -1.94 19.79 -12.73
N LYS A 15 -1.98 20.79 -13.61
CA LYS A 15 -1.19 20.83 -14.85
C LYS A 15 0.31 20.69 -14.59
N LYS A 16 0.85 21.36 -13.56
CA LYS A 16 2.25 21.22 -13.15
C LYS A 16 2.59 19.83 -12.62
N LEU A 17 1.70 19.18 -11.87
CA LEU A 17 1.89 17.79 -11.44
C LEU A 17 1.96 16.84 -12.66
N VAL A 18 0.96 16.91 -13.55
CA VAL A 18 0.91 16.07 -14.76
C VAL A 18 2.10 16.35 -15.69
N HIS A 19 2.55 17.60 -15.81
CA HIS A 19 3.74 17.96 -16.59
C HIS A 19 5.04 17.36 -16.03
N ARG A 20 5.21 17.29 -14.70
CA ARG A 20 6.38 16.61 -14.10
C ARG A 20 6.41 15.14 -14.46
N ILE A 21 5.27 14.45 -14.37
CA ILE A 21 5.14 13.04 -14.74
C ILE A 21 5.39 12.84 -16.24
N ALA A 22 4.74 13.64 -17.11
CA ALA A 22 4.94 13.60 -18.55
C ALA A 22 6.40 13.87 -18.97
N THR A 23 7.14 14.67 -18.21
CA THR A 23 8.59 14.87 -18.45
C THR A 23 9.41 13.65 -18.00
N ALA A 24 8.99 12.99 -16.92
CA ALA A 24 9.74 11.92 -16.28
C ALA A 24 9.49 10.51 -16.85
N VAL A 25 8.36 10.24 -17.52
CA VAL A 25 8.07 8.92 -18.15
C VAL A 25 9.04 8.54 -19.29
N ASP A 26 9.80 9.49 -19.82
CA ASP A 26 10.81 9.24 -20.86
C ASP A 26 12.23 9.00 -20.30
N THR A 27 12.42 9.07 -18.98
CA THR A 27 13.76 8.92 -18.38
C THR A 27 14.19 7.45 -18.35
N ASP A 28 15.46 7.18 -18.68
CA ASP A 28 16.01 5.81 -18.79
C ASP A 28 15.92 4.98 -17.49
N HIS A 29 15.79 5.65 -16.34
CA HIS A 29 15.66 5.03 -15.03
C HIS A 29 14.29 5.24 -14.37
N GLY A 30 13.35 5.87 -15.07
CA GLY A 30 12.06 6.28 -14.52
C GLY A 30 12.16 7.28 -13.36
N PHE A 31 11.06 7.42 -12.63
CA PHE A 31 10.92 8.25 -11.44
C PHE A 31 10.12 7.56 -10.34
N SER A 32 10.29 8.06 -9.11
CA SER A 32 9.29 7.95 -8.04
C SER A 32 9.32 9.20 -7.16
N SER A 33 8.14 9.58 -6.64
CA SER A 33 7.95 10.63 -5.63
C SER A 33 7.78 10.09 -4.20
N MET A 34 7.89 8.77 -4.00
CA MET A 34 7.82 8.11 -2.68
C MET A 34 8.81 8.73 -1.68
N ALA A 35 8.34 8.97 -0.46
CA ALA A 35 9.14 9.50 0.64
C ALA A 35 10.34 8.59 0.98
N HIS A 36 11.37 9.18 1.60
CA HIS A 36 12.60 8.46 1.90
C HIS A 36 12.39 7.38 2.98
N SER A 37 12.92 6.18 2.73
CA SER A 37 12.97 5.05 3.63
C SER A 37 14.25 5.11 4.46
N ILE A 38 14.14 5.27 5.77
CA ILE A 38 15.30 5.17 6.66
C ILE A 38 15.85 3.73 6.66
N TYR A 39 14.98 2.73 6.48
CA TYR A 39 15.37 1.32 6.41
C TYR A 39 16.27 1.05 5.20
N ASP A 40 15.83 1.44 4.00
CA ASP A 40 16.60 1.23 2.77
C ASP A 40 17.86 2.11 2.75
N THR A 41 17.78 3.33 3.29
CA THR A 41 18.97 4.21 3.43
C THR A 41 20.02 3.58 4.34
N ALA A 42 19.62 2.88 5.40
CA ALA A 42 20.53 2.10 6.23
C ALA A 42 21.22 0.98 5.45
N TRP A 43 20.48 0.16 4.70
CA TRP A 43 21.08 -0.88 3.87
C TRP A 43 22.05 -0.33 2.82
N VAL A 44 21.71 0.77 2.16
CA VAL A 44 22.59 1.41 1.16
C VAL A 44 23.85 1.99 1.80
N SER A 45 23.78 2.53 3.02
CA SER A 45 24.97 3.07 3.70
C SER A 45 26.01 2.00 4.05
N MET A 46 25.57 0.78 4.38
CA MET A 46 26.45 -0.35 4.78
C MET A 46 27.40 -0.82 3.68
N ILE A 47 27.21 -0.40 2.42
CA ILE A 47 27.97 -0.93 1.28
C ILE A 47 29.42 -0.42 1.33
N VAL A 48 30.35 -1.34 1.58
CA VAL A 48 31.80 -1.12 1.49
C VAL A 48 32.30 -1.70 0.17
N LYS A 49 32.87 -0.85 -0.70
CA LYS A 49 33.57 -1.31 -1.91
C LYS A 49 35.05 -1.54 -1.58
N LYS A 50 35.57 -2.68 -2.01
CA LYS A 50 37.00 -3.00 -1.99
C LYS A 50 37.54 -2.84 -3.39
N ASP A 51 38.54 -1.99 -3.57
CA ASP A 51 39.23 -1.79 -4.84
C ASP A 51 40.76 -1.70 -4.61
N GLY A 52 41.53 -1.47 -5.67
CA GLY A 52 42.99 -1.42 -5.59
C GLY A 52 43.55 -0.28 -4.72
N GLN A 53 42.71 0.64 -4.25
CA GLN A 53 43.07 1.74 -3.34
C GLN A 53 42.65 1.46 -1.89
N GLY A 54 42.05 0.30 -1.60
CA GLY A 54 41.67 -0.15 -0.26
C GLY A 54 40.17 -0.41 -0.11
N SER A 55 39.67 -0.28 1.12
CA SER A 55 38.24 -0.31 1.42
C SER A 55 37.69 1.11 1.52
N ARG A 56 36.50 1.35 0.97
CA ARG A 56 35.82 2.65 1.03
C ARG A 56 34.31 2.48 1.17
N TRP A 57 33.66 3.41 1.85
CA TRP A 57 32.20 3.46 1.88
C TRP A 57 31.71 3.88 0.49
N LEU A 58 30.73 3.17 -0.08
CA LEU A 58 30.30 3.44 -1.44
C LEU A 58 29.45 4.71 -1.55
N PHE A 59 28.63 4.92 -0.51
CA PHE A 59 27.64 6.00 -0.37
C PHE A 59 27.72 6.65 1.03
N PRO A 60 28.82 7.35 1.37
CA PRO A 60 28.96 8.05 2.64
C PRO A 60 27.84 9.07 2.92
N GLU A 61 27.20 9.60 1.88
CA GLU A 61 26.02 10.47 1.95
C GLU A 61 24.82 9.79 2.63
N CYS A 62 24.57 8.50 2.35
CA CYS A 62 23.52 7.72 3.01
C CYS A 62 23.81 7.56 4.50
N PHE A 63 25.08 7.41 4.89
CA PHE A 63 25.46 7.37 6.30
C PHE A 63 25.28 8.72 6.99
N GLY A 64 25.69 9.81 6.31
CA GLY A 64 25.47 11.18 6.77
C GLY A 64 23.98 11.49 7.01
N PHE A 65 23.11 10.99 6.13
CA PHE A 65 21.65 11.06 6.29
C PHE A 65 21.21 10.36 7.59
N LEU A 66 21.60 9.11 7.83
CA LEU A 66 21.23 8.38 9.06
C LEU A 66 21.72 9.08 10.34
N LEU A 67 22.93 9.64 10.34
CA LEU A 67 23.48 10.36 11.49
C LEU A 67 22.68 11.63 11.84
N LYS A 68 22.09 12.28 10.82
CA LYS A 68 21.21 13.44 10.96
C LYS A 68 19.80 13.03 11.41
N GLU A 69 19.30 11.91 10.91
CA GLU A 69 17.91 11.47 11.13
C GLU A 69 17.70 10.75 12.48
N GLN A 70 18.77 10.30 13.15
CA GLN A 70 18.67 9.70 14.48
C GLN A 70 18.16 10.72 15.51
N SER A 71 17.15 10.36 16.29
CA SER A 71 16.61 11.21 17.34
C SER A 71 17.56 11.39 18.54
N ASN A 72 17.17 12.28 19.46
CA ASN A 72 17.86 12.45 20.73
C ASN A 72 17.71 11.24 21.69
N SER A 73 16.62 10.48 21.57
CA SER A 73 16.33 9.27 22.33
C SER A 73 17.02 8.02 21.74
N GLY A 74 17.36 8.04 20.44
CA GLY A 74 18.24 7.07 19.78
C GLY A 74 17.61 6.32 18.61
N GLU A 75 16.30 6.41 18.45
CA GLU A 75 15.53 5.79 17.39
C GLU A 75 15.60 6.55 16.05
N TRP A 76 15.15 5.86 15.01
CA TRP A 76 14.80 6.42 13.72
C TRP A 76 13.33 6.11 13.44
N SER A 77 12.56 7.11 13.04
CA SER A 77 11.16 6.96 12.65
C SER A 77 10.88 7.78 11.40
N SER A 78 10.06 7.24 10.50
CA SER A 78 9.52 7.99 9.37
C SER A 78 8.51 9.06 9.83
N PHE A 79 7.90 8.86 11.01
CA PHE A 79 6.98 9.82 11.62
C PHE A 79 7.69 10.74 12.63
N LYS A 80 7.62 12.06 12.39
CA LYS A 80 8.35 13.07 13.18
C LYS A 80 7.48 14.14 13.85
N SER A 81 6.16 14.00 13.84
CA SER A 81 5.28 14.99 14.46
C SER A 81 5.38 14.95 15.98
N THR A 82 5.55 16.11 16.61
CA THR A 82 5.50 16.28 18.07
C THR A 82 4.08 16.55 18.58
N ASP A 83 3.07 16.61 17.70
CA ASP A 83 1.67 16.82 18.07
C ASP A 83 1.03 15.50 18.55
N PRO A 84 0.67 15.36 19.84
CA PRO A 84 0.07 14.12 20.37
C PRO A 84 -1.27 13.79 19.73
N ALA A 85 -2.00 14.78 19.21
CA ALA A 85 -3.27 14.54 18.51
C ALA A 85 -3.06 13.92 17.11
N ARG A 86 -1.83 13.96 16.58
CA ARG A 86 -1.44 13.37 15.30
C ARG A 86 -0.67 12.06 15.43
N THR A 87 -0.33 11.64 16.65
CA THR A 87 0.39 10.39 16.88
C THR A 87 -0.44 9.18 16.38
N PRO A 88 0.12 8.30 15.53
CA PRO A 88 -0.54 7.09 15.07
C PRO A 88 -0.81 6.10 16.21
N SER A 89 -1.60 5.07 15.93
CA SER A 89 -1.75 3.96 16.87
C SER A 89 -0.47 3.13 16.96
N ALA A 90 -0.22 2.55 18.14
CA ALA A 90 1.05 1.91 18.46
C ALA A 90 1.35 0.67 17.60
N ASP A 91 0.30 -0.05 17.19
CA ASP A 91 0.32 -1.18 16.24
C ASP A 91 0.94 -0.84 14.87
N ILE A 92 0.92 0.43 14.46
CA ILE A 92 1.59 0.89 13.23
C ILE A 92 2.96 1.50 13.58
N LEU A 93 2.99 2.49 14.48
CA LEU A 93 4.19 3.30 14.74
C LEU A 93 5.35 2.49 15.36
N VAL A 94 5.05 1.56 16.28
CA VAL A 94 6.06 0.79 17.01
C VAL A 94 6.83 -0.16 16.07
N PRO A 95 6.17 -1.05 15.28
CA PRO A 95 6.91 -1.90 14.36
C PRO A 95 7.68 -1.13 13.27
N ASP A 96 7.12 -0.03 12.75
CA ASP A 96 7.82 0.85 11.78
C ASP A 96 9.12 1.43 12.37
N THR A 97 9.03 1.99 13.58
CA THR A 97 10.18 2.58 14.26
C THR A 97 11.19 1.51 14.72
N ILE A 98 10.75 0.28 15.01
CA ILE A 98 11.63 -0.86 15.32
C ILE A 98 12.45 -1.27 14.10
N ILE A 99 11.84 -1.51 12.93
CA ILE A 99 12.57 -1.96 11.74
C ILE A 99 13.58 -0.89 11.27
N HIS A 100 13.20 0.39 11.34
CA HIS A 100 14.12 1.51 11.10
C HIS A 100 15.28 1.56 12.09
N THR A 101 15.01 1.41 13.39
CA THR A 101 16.05 1.54 14.43
C THR A 101 16.99 0.34 14.47
N LEU A 102 16.52 -0.87 14.16
CA LEU A 102 17.37 -2.05 13.99
C LEU A 102 18.34 -1.88 12.81
N ALA A 103 17.84 -1.44 11.65
CA ALA A 103 18.69 -1.20 10.48
C ALA A 103 19.69 -0.04 10.72
N GLY A 104 19.24 1.06 11.34
CA GLY A 104 20.10 2.19 11.71
C GLY A 104 21.19 1.80 12.73
N LEU A 105 20.85 1.00 13.75
CA LEU A 105 21.82 0.47 14.70
C LEU A 105 22.87 -0.41 14.01
N LEU A 106 22.43 -1.34 13.15
CA LEU A 106 23.32 -2.22 12.40
C LEU A 106 24.27 -1.43 11.49
N ALA A 107 23.77 -0.38 10.82
CA ALA A 107 24.62 0.53 10.05
C ALA A 107 25.67 1.23 10.94
N LEU A 108 25.29 1.80 12.10
CA LEU A 108 26.27 2.41 13.02
C LEU A 108 27.38 1.44 13.43
N CYS A 109 27.04 0.18 13.76
CA CYS A 109 28.01 -0.84 14.16
C CYS A 109 28.95 -1.21 13.00
N ILE A 110 28.42 -1.45 11.79
CA ILE A 110 29.21 -1.74 10.59
C ILE A 110 30.20 -0.61 10.30
N HIS A 111 29.75 0.66 10.32
CA HIS A 111 30.63 1.81 10.11
C HIS A 111 31.70 1.94 11.20
N ALA A 112 31.39 1.63 12.46
CA ALA A 112 32.36 1.60 13.55
C ALA A 112 33.40 0.48 13.39
N ARG A 113 32.99 -0.69 12.84
CA ARG A 113 33.86 -1.82 12.51
C ARG A 113 34.78 -1.52 11.32
N VAL A 114 34.27 -0.91 10.25
CA VAL A 114 35.03 -0.58 9.04
C VAL A 114 35.59 0.85 9.05
N ARG A 115 36.05 1.31 10.23
CA ARG A 115 36.53 2.68 10.47
C ARG A 115 37.71 3.13 9.62
N ASP A 116 38.51 2.19 9.13
CA ASP A 116 39.73 2.46 8.35
C ASP A 116 39.45 2.70 6.85
N CYS A 117 38.17 2.91 6.48
CA CYS A 117 37.77 3.22 5.10
C CYS A 117 38.19 4.64 4.68
N THR A 118 38.72 4.78 3.47
CA THR A 118 39.49 5.98 3.04
C THR A 118 38.67 7.26 2.82
N ASN A 119 37.35 7.19 2.76
CA ASN A 119 36.46 8.30 2.39
C ASN A 119 35.34 8.57 3.40
N GLY A 120 35.50 8.13 4.65
CA GLY A 120 34.51 8.29 5.71
C GLY A 120 35.10 8.90 6.98
N THR A 121 34.35 9.78 7.63
CA THR A 121 34.68 10.29 8.98
C THR A 121 33.64 9.81 9.96
N LEU A 122 34.05 9.03 10.97
CA LEU A 122 33.14 8.64 12.05
C LEU A 122 32.91 9.82 13.01
N PRO A 123 31.66 10.10 13.41
CA PRO A 123 31.39 11.09 14.45
C PRO A 123 31.95 10.61 15.80
N TYR A 124 32.56 11.53 16.54
CA TYR A 124 33.14 11.27 17.87
C TYR A 124 32.15 10.65 18.88
N ASN A 125 30.86 10.89 18.71
CA ASN A 125 29.80 10.39 19.60
C ASN A 125 29.20 9.02 19.19
N MET A 126 29.88 8.26 18.32
CA MET A 126 29.39 6.97 17.80
C MET A 126 28.90 6.01 18.89
N SER A 127 29.70 5.77 19.93
CA SER A 127 29.35 4.85 21.03
C SER A 127 28.10 5.31 21.78
N CYS A 128 27.89 6.63 21.91
CA CYS A 128 26.68 7.19 22.51
C CYS A 128 25.46 6.97 21.60
N ARG A 129 25.61 7.13 20.28
CA ARG A 129 24.54 6.89 19.29
C ARG A 129 24.09 5.43 19.29
N ILE A 130 25.03 4.49 19.28
CA ILE A 130 24.79 3.04 19.42
C ILE A 130 24.09 2.73 20.75
N SER A 131 24.60 3.27 21.87
CA SER A 131 24.04 3.01 23.20
C SER A 131 22.60 3.52 23.36
N ARG A 132 22.26 4.68 22.76
CA ARG A 132 20.89 5.21 22.76
C ARG A 132 19.95 4.33 21.93
N ALA A 133 20.34 3.94 20.71
CA ALA A 133 19.56 3.05 19.87
C ALA A 133 19.30 1.69 20.55
N LYS A 134 20.33 1.07 21.15
CA LYS A 134 20.18 -0.16 21.96
C LYS A 134 19.19 0.03 23.13
N ARG A 135 19.27 1.16 23.86
CA ARG A 135 18.36 1.44 24.98
C ARG A 135 16.92 1.60 24.52
N TRP A 136 16.70 2.35 23.44
CA TRP A 136 15.37 2.54 22.87
C TRP A 136 14.77 1.22 22.37
N LEU A 137 15.53 0.43 21.60
CA LEU A 137 15.08 -0.86 21.08
C LEU A 137 14.67 -1.82 22.19
N ASN A 138 15.44 -1.90 23.28
CA ASN A 138 15.05 -2.71 24.45
C ASN A 138 13.66 -2.33 24.96
N ALA A 139 13.37 -1.03 25.12
CA ALA A 139 12.08 -0.53 25.62
C ALA A 139 10.94 -0.66 24.61
N ALA A 140 11.20 -0.49 23.31
CA ALA A 140 10.20 -0.64 22.25
C ALA A 140 9.81 -2.11 22.03
N LEU A 141 10.77 -3.02 22.02
CA LEU A 141 10.53 -4.46 21.87
C LEU A 141 9.69 -5.03 23.04
N GLN A 142 9.84 -4.51 24.27
CA GLN A 142 8.94 -4.91 25.39
C GLN A 142 7.46 -4.57 25.16
N GLN A 143 7.17 -3.57 24.32
CA GLN A 143 5.82 -3.08 24.05
C GLN A 143 5.26 -3.58 22.71
N TRP A 144 6.10 -4.22 21.88
CA TRP A 144 5.71 -4.66 20.56
C TRP A 144 4.86 -5.92 20.62
N LYS A 145 3.65 -5.82 20.06
CA LYS A 145 2.78 -6.97 19.79
C LYS A 145 3.02 -7.44 18.37
N VAL A 146 3.63 -8.60 18.22
CA VAL A 146 4.05 -9.11 16.91
C VAL A 146 2.84 -9.43 16.04
N SER A 147 1.80 -10.06 16.58
CA SER A 147 0.53 -10.38 15.91
C SER A 147 -0.26 -9.19 15.35
N GLU A 148 -0.07 -7.98 15.86
CA GLU A 148 -0.76 -6.77 15.37
C GLU A 148 0.01 -6.06 14.23
N THR A 149 1.16 -6.60 13.80
CA THR A 149 2.03 -5.97 12.79
C THR A 149 1.52 -6.21 11.36
N THR A 150 1.36 -5.13 10.60
CA THR A 150 0.82 -5.15 9.22
C THR A 150 1.84 -4.92 8.10
N HIS A 151 3.10 -4.62 8.43
CA HIS A 151 4.16 -4.33 7.46
C HIS A 151 4.52 -5.54 6.58
N PHE A 152 4.71 -5.35 5.28
CA PHE A 152 5.03 -6.44 4.36
C PHE A 152 6.43 -7.02 4.64
N GLY A 153 6.50 -8.34 4.76
CA GLY A 153 7.77 -9.05 4.95
C GLY A 153 8.42 -8.87 6.33
N PHE A 154 7.76 -8.24 7.31
CA PHE A 154 8.36 -7.98 8.63
C PHE A 154 8.87 -9.26 9.31
N GLN A 155 8.15 -10.37 9.15
CA GLN A 155 8.52 -11.70 9.62
C GLN A 155 9.78 -12.29 8.97
N LEU A 156 10.38 -11.64 7.97
CA LEU A 156 11.70 -11.94 7.43
C LEU A 156 12.70 -10.82 7.79
N LEU A 157 12.30 -9.57 7.57
CA LEU A 157 13.19 -8.40 7.71
C LEU A 157 13.69 -8.17 9.15
N ILE A 158 12.78 -8.17 10.14
CA ILE A 158 13.16 -7.93 11.53
C ILE A 158 14.01 -9.09 12.09
N PRO A 159 13.64 -10.38 11.90
CA PRO A 159 14.46 -11.53 12.27
C PRO A 159 15.87 -11.53 11.68
N VAL A 160 16.04 -11.16 10.40
CA VAL A 160 17.37 -11.07 9.79
C VAL A 160 18.21 -9.97 10.42
N LEU A 161 17.63 -8.79 10.70
CA LEU A 161 18.35 -7.72 11.40
C LEU A 161 18.77 -8.13 12.82
N LEU A 162 17.91 -8.85 13.54
CA LEU A 162 18.20 -9.39 14.88
C LEU A 162 19.32 -10.44 14.84
N HIS A 163 19.29 -11.38 13.88
CA HIS A 163 20.39 -12.32 13.67
C HIS A 163 21.70 -11.61 13.34
N ARG A 164 21.70 -10.65 12.40
CA ARG A 164 22.91 -9.90 12.05
C ARG A 164 23.49 -9.12 13.23
N LEU A 165 22.65 -8.45 14.02
CA LEU A 165 23.09 -7.73 15.22
C LEU A 165 23.69 -8.67 16.28
N LYS A 166 23.13 -9.88 16.44
CA LYS A 166 23.67 -10.90 17.34
C LYS A 166 24.99 -11.48 16.84
N ASP A 167 25.00 -11.97 15.60
CA ASP A 167 26.09 -12.79 15.06
C ASP A 167 27.29 -11.95 14.59
N GLU A 168 27.06 -10.71 14.14
CA GLU A 168 28.12 -9.80 13.66
C GLU A 168 28.59 -8.79 14.72
N GLU A 169 27.75 -8.43 15.71
CA GLU A 169 28.01 -7.30 16.64
C GLU A 169 27.86 -7.65 18.14
N ASP A 170 27.52 -8.89 18.50
CA ASP A 170 27.19 -9.33 19.88
C ASP A 170 26.08 -8.48 20.55
N ILE A 171 25.05 -8.13 19.77
CA ILE A 171 23.88 -7.38 20.23
C ILE A 171 22.63 -8.27 20.13
N SER A 172 22.24 -8.85 21.26
CA SER A 172 20.97 -9.58 21.42
C SER A 172 19.92 -8.74 22.16
N PHE A 173 18.65 -9.06 21.93
CA PHE A 173 17.49 -8.52 22.64
C PHE A 173 16.59 -9.68 23.08
N THR A 174 15.81 -9.48 24.15
CA THR A 174 14.80 -10.46 24.62
C THR A 174 13.51 -9.73 24.93
N PHE A 175 12.38 -10.24 24.47
CA PHE A 175 11.09 -9.53 24.55
C PHE A 175 9.88 -10.50 24.50
N PRO A 176 8.68 -10.09 24.96
CA PRO A 176 7.55 -11.02 25.14
C PRO A 176 7.06 -11.68 23.84
N GLY A 177 7.14 -10.98 22.70
CA GLY A 177 6.73 -11.49 21.39
C GLY A 177 7.80 -12.31 20.65
N GLU A 178 8.93 -12.62 21.27
CA GLU A 178 10.08 -13.23 20.58
C GLU A 178 9.76 -14.61 20.00
N GLU A 179 9.09 -15.49 20.76
CA GLU A 179 8.68 -16.83 20.28
C GLU A 179 7.69 -16.75 19.11
N GLU A 180 6.74 -15.81 19.17
CA GLU A 180 5.78 -15.55 18.10
C GLU A 180 6.49 -15.10 16.81
N LEU A 181 7.44 -14.16 16.93
CA LEU A 181 8.23 -13.68 15.79
C LEU A 181 9.05 -14.81 15.16
N TRP A 182 9.73 -15.64 15.96
CA TRP A 182 10.52 -16.76 15.43
C TRP A 182 9.66 -17.85 14.79
N SER A 183 8.43 -18.07 15.28
CA SER A 183 7.44 -18.95 14.64
C SER A 183 7.01 -18.43 13.26
N MET A 184 6.73 -17.12 13.16
CA MET A 184 6.42 -16.45 11.89
C MET A 184 7.63 -16.48 10.93
N TYR A 185 8.84 -16.25 11.43
CA TYR A 185 10.08 -16.36 10.65
C TYR A 185 10.28 -17.75 10.08
N ASN A 186 10.20 -18.79 10.90
CA ASN A 186 10.35 -20.17 10.44
C ASN A 186 9.30 -20.53 9.38
N THR A 187 8.07 -20.02 9.52
CA THR A 187 7.02 -20.20 8.51
C THR A 187 7.34 -19.51 7.19
N ALA A 188 7.76 -18.24 7.23
CA ALA A 188 8.07 -17.46 6.04
C ALA A 188 9.37 -17.88 5.34
N ALA A 189 10.40 -18.24 6.11
CA ALA A 189 11.71 -18.69 5.62
C ALA A 189 11.69 -20.13 5.07
N ASN A 190 10.56 -20.85 5.19
CA ASN A 190 10.28 -22.13 4.54
C ASN A 190 9.59 -21.97 3.16
N MET A 191 9.40 -20.74 2.67
CA MET A 191 8.93 -20.48 1.31
C MET A 191 9.87 -21.12 0.27
N ASP A 192 9.31 -21.74 -0.77
CA ASP A 192 10.09 -22.21 -1.92
C ASP A 192 10.70 -21.01 -2.66
N ILE A 193 12.03 -20.98 -2.71
CA ILE A 193 12.85 -19.98 -3.39
C ILE A 193 13.71 -20.57 -4.51
N GLU A 194 13.68 -21.89 -4.77
CA GLU A 194 14.57 -22.50 -5.78
C GLU A 194 14.25 -21.98 -7.20
N TRP A 195 13.00 -21.59 -7.45
CA TRP A 195 12.58 -20.95 -8.69
C TRP A 195 13.28 -19.59 -8.94
N LEU A 196 13.73 -18.87 -7.89
CA LEU A 196 14.51 -17.63 -8.05
C LEU A 196 15.90 -17.86 -8.66
N TYR A 197 16.39 -19.09 -8.70
CA TYR A 197 17.67 -19.45 -9.33
C TYR A 197 17.53 -19.81 -10.82
N THR A 198 16.30 -19.96 -11.32
CA THR A 198 16.03 -20.51 -12.66
C THR A 198 15.07 -19.67 -13.50
N GLU A 199 14.17 -18.92 -12.87
CA GLU A 199 13.21 -18.02 -13.50
C GLU A 199 13.44 -16.57 -13.04
N LYS A 200 13.23 -15.58 -13.92
CA LYS A 200 13.08 -14.17 -13.49
C LYS A 200 11.98 -14.07 -12.42
N CYS A 201 12.18 -13.19 -11.44
CA CYS A 201 11.24 -12.99 -10.36
C CYS A 201 9.89 -12.47 -10.88
N LYS A 202 8.83 -13.26 -10.69
CA LYS A 202 7.45 -12.98 -11.14
C LYS A 202 6.52 -12.63 -9.97
N VAL A 203 7.08 -12.06 -8.91
CA VAL A 203 6.40 -11.70 -7.66
C VAL A 203 7.09 -10.46 -7.10
N PRO A 204 6.36 -9.43 -6.60
CA PRO A 204 7.00 -8.40 -5.79
C PRO A 204 7.34 -9.01 -4.43
N LEU A 205 8.51 -9.63 -4.35
CA LEU A 205 9.02 -10.21 -3.10
C LEU A 205 9.27 -9.12 -2.05
N LEU A 206 9.59 -7.90 -2.48
CA LEU A 206 9.88 -6.70 -1.68
C LEU A 206 11.07 -6.79 -0.70
N CYS A 207 11.61 -7.99 -0.42
CA CYS A 207 12.55 -8.22 0.69
C CYS A 207 13.62 -9.30 0.41
N TYR A 208 14.43 -9.19 -0.65
CA TYR A 208 15.55 -10.13 -0.89
C TYR A 208 16.55 -10.18 0.28
N GLU A 209 16.79 -9.02 0.91
CA GLU A 209 17.60 -8.86 2.12
C GLU A 209 17.02 -9.62 3.34
N GLY A 210 15.72 -9.90 3.33
CA GLY A 210 15.05 -10.76 4.33
C GLY A 210 15.30 -12.25 4.15
N LEU A 211 15.95 -12.67 3.07
CA LEU A 211 16.30 -14.06 2.78
C LEU A 211 17.79 -14.37 2.99
N LEU A 212 18.54 -13.53 3.71
CA LEU A 212 19.93 -13.81 4.06
C LEU A 212 20.04 -15.13 4.84
N GLY A 213 21.03 -15.95 4.49
CA GLY A 213 21.19 -17.31 5.01
C GLY A 213 20.26 -18.37 4.39
N LYS A 214 19.33 -17.97 3.50
CA LYS A 214 18.49 -18.88 2.70
C LYS A 214 18.74 -18.74 1.20
N LEU A 215 18.87 -17.51 0.71
CA LEU A 215 19.09 -17.20 -0.69
C LEU A 215 20.58 -17.11 -1.01
N ASP A 216 21.02 -17.87 -2.00
CA ASP A 216 22.37 -17.78 -2.57
C ASP A 216 22.44 -16.63 -3.58
N PHE A 217 23.02 -15.51 -3.15
CA PHE A 217 23.19 -14.32 -3.99
C PHE A 217 24.12 -14.54 -5.20
N ALA A 218 24.96 -15.59 -5.22
CA ALA A 218 25.75 -15.95 -6.40
C ALA A 218 24.88 -16.49 -7.54
N ARG A 219 23.77 -17.19 -7.23
CA ARG A 219 22.89 -17.84 -8.20
C ARG A 219 21.81 -16.92 -8.78
N ILE A 220 21.64 -15.69 -8.25
CA ILE A 220 20.59 -14.74 -8.68
C ILE A 220 21.08 -13.58 -9.53
N GLY A 221 22.32 -13.59 -10.04
CA GLY A 221 22.83 -12.50 -10.90
C GLY A 221 21.97 -12.23 -12.14
N HIS A 222 21.28 -13.25 -12.65
CA HIS A 222 20.30 -13.12 -13.74
C HIS A 222 19.03 -12.34 -13.33
N GLN A 223 18.77 -12.09 -12.05
CA GLN A 223 17.65 -11.26 -11.57
C GLN A 223 17.91 -9.76 -11.76
N VAL A 224 19.18 -9.34 -11.72
CA VAL A 224 19.59 -7.93 -11.87
C VAL A 224 19.11 -7.32 -13.19
N SER A 225 18.87 -6.02 -13.17
CA SER A 225 18.41 -5.18 -14.29
C SER A 225 18.95 -3.75 -14.16
N SER A 226 18.60 -2.85 -15.08
CA SER A 226 18.85 -1.41 -14.96
C SER A 226 18.09 -0.75 -13.79
N GLU A 227 16.98 -1.34 -13.34
CA GLU A 227 16.26 -0.99 -12.10
C GLU A 227 16.82 -1.79 -10.88
N GLY A 228 18.11 -2.14 -10.91
CA GLY A 228 18.78 -2.88 -9.83
C GLY A 228 18.25 -4.31 -9.64
N LEU A 229 18.24 -4.78 -8.39
CA LEU A 229 17.58 -6.03 -8.00
C LEU A 229 16.13 -5.73 -7.61
N GLY A 230 15.23 -5.83 -8.58
CA GLY A 230 13.78 -5.77 -8.35
C GLY A 230 13.23 -4.38 -7.99
N ALA A 231 13.88 -3.28 -8.39
CA ALA A 231 13.47 -1.90 -8.07
C ALA A 231 13.48 -1.58 -6.56
N LEU A 232 14.32 -2.27 -5.79
CA LEU A 232 14.37 -2.23 -4.33
C LEU A 232 15.79 -1.84 -3.86
N PRO A 233 16.01 -0.65 -3.27
CA PRO A 233 17.34 -0.21 -2.86
C PRO A 233 17.98 -1.08 -1.77
N ALA A 234 17.25 -1.51 -0.73
CA ALA A 234 17.78 -2.45 0.28
C ALA A 234 18.20 -3.81 -0.32
N SER A 235 17.35 -4.40 -1.17
CA SER A 235 17.65 -5.66 -1.87
C SER A 235 18.88 -5.52 -2.78
N THR A 236 19.01 -4.38 -3.47
CA THR A 236 20.15 -4.09 -4.35
C THR A 236 21.44 -3.86 -3.56
N ALA A 237 21.35 -3.23 -2.39
CA ALA A 237 22.46 -3.10 -1.45
C ALA A 237 22.91 -4.46 -0.90
N ALA A 238 21.97 -5.32 -0.50
CA ALA A 238 22.27 -6.69 -0.11
C ALA A 238 22.96 -7.47 -1.25
N TYR A 239 22.49 -7.33 -2.50
CA TYR A 239 23.17 -7.94 -3.64
C TYR A 239 24.63 -7.48 -3.78
N LEU A 240 24.91 -6.18 -3.66
CA LEU A 240 26.29 -5.65 -3.70
C LEU A 240 27.18 -6.09 -2.52
N MET A 241 26.58 -6.42 -1.37
CA MET A 241 27.33 -6.88 -0.19
C MET A 241 27.57 -8.39 -0.17
N TYR A 242 26.68 -9.20 -0.76
CA TYR A 242 26.69 -10.67 -0.62
C TYR A 242 26.88 -11.45 -1.93
N ALA A 243 26.74 -10.84 -3.11
CA ALA A 243 27.12 -11.49 -4.36
C ALA A 243 28.66 -11.58 -4.49
N PRO A 244 29.21 -12.69 -5.03
CA PRO A 244 30.66 -12.87 -5.15
C PRO A 244 31.31 -11.96 -6.21
N THR A 245 30.50 -11.37 -7.10
CA THR A 245 30.95 -10.50 -8.20
C THR A 245 30.25 -9.15 -8.10
N TRP A 246 31.03 -8.07 -8.15
CA TRP A 246 30.50 -6.71 -8.13
C TRP A 246 29.63 -6.40 -9.36
N SER A 247 28.44 -5.82 -9.14
CA SER A 247 27.55 -5.40 -10.22
C SER A 247 27.60 -3.88 -10.41
N ASN A 248 28.22 -3.44 -11.50
CA ASN A 248 28.22 -2.02 -11.88
C ASN A 248 26.79 -1.49 -12.12
N MET A 249 25.88 -2.31 -12.66
CA MET A 249 24.48 -1.93 -12.86
C MET A 249 23.74 -1.69 -11.53
N CYS A 250 24.02 -2.48 -10.50
CA CYS A 250 23.45 -2.27 -9.16
C CYS A 250 24.01 -0.99 -8.51
N GLU A 251 25.31 -0.71 -8.69
CA GLU A 251 25.92 0.54 -8.22
C GLU A 251 25.36 1.77 -8.95
N GLU A 252 25.24 1.71 -10.26
CA GLU A 252 24.67 2.76 -11.12
C GLU A 252 23.20 3.04 -10.76
N TYR A 253 22.39 1.99 -10.58
CA TYR A 253 21.03 2.10 -10.09
C TYR A 253 20.97 2.84 -8.75
N LEU A 254 21.77 2.43 -7.75
CA LEU A 254 21.76 3.11 -6.44
C LEU A 254 22.24 4.56 -6.51
N ARG A 255 23.23 4.87 -7.37
CA ARG A 255 23.64 6.26 -7.67
C ARG A 255 22.48 7.07 -8.24
N ASN A 256 21.73 6.50 -9.18
CA ASN A 256 20.54 7.13 -9.73
C ASN A 256 19.45 7.34 -8.66
N VAL A 257 19.15 6.35 -7.81
CA VAL A 257 18.16 6.49 -6.73
C VAL A 257 18.54 7.60 -5.76
N ILE A 258 19.82 7.70 -5.36
CA ILE A 258 20.31 8.75 -4.46
C ILE A 258 20.15 10.13 -5.11
N ASN A 259 20.58 10.29 -6.37
CA ASN A 259 20.61 11.59 -7.06
C ASN A 259 19.21 12.07 -7.48
N ASN A 260 18.39 11.17 -8.04
CA ASN A 260 17.14 11.50 -8.73
C ASN A 260 15.88 11.08 -7.95
N GLY A 261 16.01 10.30 -6.87
CA GLY A 261 14.94 9.98 -5.94
C GLY A 261 14.60 11.13 -4.98
N SER A 262 13.70 10.85 -4.02
CA SER A 262 13.17 11.86 -3.09
C SER A 262 14.24 12.54 -2.22
N GLY A 263 15.38 11.89 -1.95
CA GLY A 263 16.50 12.49 -1.24
C GLY A 263 17.34 13.48 -2.05
N ARG A 264 17.26 13.52 -3.38
CA ARG A 264 17.92 14.52 -4.25
C ARG A 264 19.42 14.76 -3.93
N GLY A 265 20.19 13.69 -3.80
CA GLY A 265 21.61 13.72 -3.46
C GLY A 265 21.94 13.88 -1.96
N THR A 266 20.95 14.02 -1.07
CA THR A 266 21.18 14.12 0.39
C THR A 266 21.45 12.77 1.08
N GLY A 267 21.44 11.66 0.32
CA GLY A 267 21.67 10.31 0.82
C GLY A 267 20.41 9.51 1.17
N GLY A 268 19.27 10.16 1.41
CA GLY A 268 17.99 9.45 1.62
C GLY A 268 17.50 8.77 0.34
N VAL A 269 17.13 7.49 0.41
CA VAL A 269 16.57 6.72 -0.73
C VAL A 269 15.13 6.29 -0.45
N ALA A 270 14.31 6.13 -1.49
CA ALA A 270 12.95 5.57 -1.36
C ALA A 270 12.98 4.06 -1.06
N SER A 271 11.85 3.46 -0.66
CA SER A 271 11.79 2.00 -0.42
C SER A 271 11.63 1.17 -1.70
N ILE A 272 11.05 1.79 -2.73
CA ILE A 272 10.90 1.28 -4.10
C ILE A 272 11.29 2.43 -5.05
N PHE A 273 12.04 2.13 -6.11
CA PHE A 273 12.31 3.07 -7.20
C PHE A 273 12.68 2.31 -8.47
N PRO A 274 12.14 2.67 -9.65
CA PRO A 274 11.10 3.67 -9.89
C PRO A 274 9.69 3.16 -9.55
N LEU A 275 8.69 4.03 -9.61
CA LEU A 275 7.24 3.73 -9.53
C LEU A 275 6.49 4.38 -10.71
N THR A 276 7.15 4.42 -11.87
CA THR A 276 6.72 5.23 -13.03
C THR A 276 5.36 4.81 -13.57
N THR A 277 5.02 3.52 -13.61
CA THR A 277 3.70 3.06 -14.06
C THR A 277 2.63 3.36 -13.02
N PHE A 278 2.90 3.05 -11.76
CA PHE A 278 2.01 3.29 -10.62
C PHE A 278 1.63 4.76 -10.52
N GLU A 279 2.61 5.65 -10.26
CA GLU A 279 2.36 7.08 -10.06
C GLU A 279 1.71 7.73 -11.30
N SER A 280 2.11 7.32 -12.52
CA SER A 280 1.51 7.84 -13.75
C SER A 280 0.05 7.45 -13.91
N SER A 281 -0.29 6.17 -13.69
CA SER A 281 -1.67 5.69 -13.82
C SER A 281 -2.56 6.27 -12.73
N TRP A 282 -2.07 6.33 -11.48
CA TRP A 282 -2.83 6.79 -10.33
C TRP A 282 -3.15 8.27 -10.38
N VAL A 283 -2.14 9.12 -10.66
CA VAL A 283 -2.32 10.57 -10.70
C VAL A 283 -3.27 10.96 -11.83
N LEU A 284 -3.06 10.39 -13.03
CA LEU A 284 -3.86 10.76 -14.20
C LEU A 284 -5.33 10.36 -14.04
N THR A 285 -5.60 9.14 -13.59
CA THR A 285 -6.98 8.68 -13.34
C THR A 285 -7.65 9.46 -12.21
N THR A 286 -7.00 9.62 -11.05
CA THR A 286 -7.56 10.39 -9.92
C THR A 286 -7.98 11.80 -10.33
N LEU A 287 -7.18 12.51 -11.14
CA LEU A 287 -7.52 13.85 -11.61
C LEU A 287 -8.66 13.83 -12.65
N LEU A 288 -8.59 12.96 -13.67
CA LEU A 288 -9.57 12.90 -14.75
C LEU A 288 -10.96 12.41 -14.30
N GLU A 289 -11.02 11.54 -13.30
CA GLU A 289 -12.24 10.99 -12.70
C GLU A 289 -12.96 12.02 -11.82
N ASN A 290 -12.21 12.89 -11.13
CA ASN A 290 -12.75 13.80 -10.09
C ASN A 290 -12.84 15.27 -10.53
N GLY A 291 -13.00 15.50 -11.85
CA GLY A 291 -13.50 16.75 -12.39
C GLY A 291 -12.50 17.61 -13.17
N PHE A 292 -11.24 17.17 -13.35
CA PHE A 292 -10.33 17.80 -14.29
C PHE A 292 -10.58 17.31 -15.73
N SER A 293 -10.39 18.20 -16.70
CA SER A 293 -10.42 17.91 -18.13
C SER A 293 -9.01 17.70 -18.71
N THR A 294 -8.90 17.14 -19.91
CA THR A 294 -7.59 16.92 -20.57
C THR A 294 -6.92 18.24 -20.93
N GLU A 295 -7.72 19.22 -21.34
CA GLU A 295 -7.34 20.60 -21.63
C GLU A 295 -6.76 21.30 -20.38
N GLU A 296 -7.41 21.13 -19.22
CA GLU A 296 -6.96 21.68 -17.93
C GLU A 296 -5.63 21.08 -17.44
N LEU A 297 -5.37 19.80 -17.71
CA LEU A 297 -4.12 19.12 -17.38
C LEU A 297 -3.01 19.32 -18.44
N GLY A 298 -3.38 19.92 -19.59
CA GLY A 298 -2.54 20.08 -20.78
C GLY A 298 -2.51 18.80 -21.61
N GLU A 299 -3.21 18.82 -22.75
CA GLU A 299 -3.43 17.65 -23.62
C GLU A 299 -2.12 16.91 -23.94
N GLY A 300 -1.11 17.61 -24.47
CA GLY A 300 0.19 16.99 -24.77
C GLY A 300 0.93 16.35 -23.59
N ASN A 301 0.66 16.76 -22.34
CA ASN A 301 1.17 16.04 -21.16
C ASN A 301 0.37 14.75 -20.93
N VAL A 302 -0.97 14.82 -21.03
CA VAL A 302 -1.87 13.67 -20.86
C VAL A 302 -1.60 12.62 -21.94
N ASP A 303 -1.58 13.02 -23.21
CA ASP A 303 -1.30 12.17 -24.37
C ASP A 303 -0.02 11.37 -24.17
N LYS A 304 1.05 12.06 -23.72
CA LYS A 304 2.36 11.45 -23.47
C LYS A 304 2.31 10.38 -22.38
N ILE A 305 1.63 10.65 -21.27
CA ILE A 305 1.44 9.66 -20.19
C ILE A 305 0.58 8.49 -20.68
N VAL A 306 -0.46 8.73 -21.46
CA VAL A 306 -1.32 7.69 -22.02
C VAL A 306 -0.56 6.82 -23.03
N GLN A 307 0.27 7.40 -23.90
CA GLN A 307 1.13 6.61 -24.79
C GLN A 307 2.17 5.78 -24.02
N PHE A 308 2.73 6.31 -22.93
CA PHE A 308 3.60 5.54 -22.04
C PHE A 308 2.85 4.34 -21.43
N LEU A 309 1.69 4.55 -20.80
CA LEU A 309 0.89 3.47 -20.18
C LEU A 309 0.43 2.44 -21.21
N LYS A 310 0.04 2.89 -22.41
CA LYS A 310 -0.32 2.02 -23.52
C LYS A 310 0.87 1.16 -23.97
N LYS A 311 2.05 1.74 -24.16
CA LYS A 311 3.29 1.02 -24.50
C LYS A 311 3.64 -0.03 -23.43
N GLN A 312 3.47 0.30 -22.15
CA GLN A 312 3.69 -0.65 -21.05
C GLN A 312 2.69 -1.83 -21.11
N LEU A 313 1.40 -1.56 -21.31
CA LEU A 313 0.37 -2.60 -21.50
C LEU A 313 0.68 -3.50 -22.70
N GLU A 314 1.01 -2.92 -23.85
CA GLU A 314 1.33 -3.65 -25.08
C GLU A 314 2.59 -4.52 -24.92
N SER A 315 3.64 -3.99 -24.28
CA SER A 315 4.91 -4.71 -24.05
C SER A 315 4.75 -5.90 -23.09
N ASN A 316 3.81 -5.83 -22.15
CA ASN A 316 3.58 -6.83 -21.10
C ASN A 316 2.31 -7.67 -21.33
N GLY A 317 1.85 -7.76 -22.59
CA GLY A 317 0.78 -8.68 -22.99
C GLY A 317 -0.62 -8.28 -22.48
N GLY A 318 -0.91 -6.98 -22.44
CA GLY A 318 -2.21 -6.42 -22.03
C GLY A 318 -2.36 -6.21 -20.52
N ARG A 319 -1.26 -6.15 -19.77
CA ARG A 319 -1.22 -5.92 -18.31
C ARG A 319 0.00 -5.08 -17.94
N VAL A 320 0.01 -4.48 -16.76
CA VAL A 320 1.17 -3.78 -16.18
C VAL A 320 1.29 -4.05 -14.68
N GLY A 321 2.46 -3.78 -14.12
CA GLY A 321 2.66 -3.64 -12.67
C GLY A 321 3.28 -2.27 -12.34
N ALA A 322 3.50 -1.99 -11.06
CA ALA A 322 3.94 -0.68 -10.56
C ALA A 322 5.21 -0.12 -11.22
N THR A 323 6.15 -0.99 -11.60
CA THR A 323 7.40 -0.66 -12.31
C THR A 323 7.50 -1.45 -13.63
N THR A 324 8.48 -1.14 -14.48
CA THR A 324 8.61 -1.82 -15.78
C THR A 324 9.12 -3.26 -15.67
N ILE A 325 9.78 -3.60 -14.55
CA ILE A 325 10.35 -4.94 -14.32
C ILE A 325 9.53 -5.80 -13.34
N TRP A 326 8.55 -5.22 -12.65
CA TRP A 326 7.67 -5.96 -11.73
C TRP A 326 6.68 -6.83 -12.51
N VAL A 327 6.23 -7.91 -11.87
CA VAL A 327 5.19 -8.74 -12.46
C VAL A 327 3.90 -7.91 -12.61
N PRO A 328 3.17 -8.04 -13.73
CA PRO A 328 1.88 -7.38 -13.85
C PRO A 328 0.86 -7.86 -12.82
N ASP A 329 0.10 -6.92 -12.28
CA ASP A 329 -0.91 -7.12 -11.25
C ASP A 329 -2.26 -6.48 -11.62
N ALA A 330 -3.32 -6.86 -10.92
CA ALA A 330 -4.67 -6.43 -11.21
C ALA A 330 -4.96 -4.96 -10.84
N ASP A 331 -4.20 -4.36 -9.91
CA ASP A 331 -4.44 -2.99 -9.44
C ASP A 331 -3.91 -1.99 -10.47
N ASP A 332 -2.61 -2.08 -10.77
CA ASP A 332 -1.93 -1.25 -11.76
C ASP A 332 -2.52 -1.47 -13.16
N THR A 333 -2.83 -2.72 -13.53
CA THR A 333 -3.52 -3.00 -14.80
C THR A 333 -4.90 -2.34 -14.83
N GLY A 334 -5.69 -2.42 -13.75
CA GLY A 334 -7.02 -1.79 -13.68
C GLY A 334 -6.94 -0.26 -13.83
N ARG A 335 -5.95 0.38 -13.20
CA ARG A 335 -5.74 1.83 -13.28
C ARG A 335 -5.20 2.27 -14.63
N ALA A 336 -4.23 1.54 -15.21
CA ALA A 336 -3.72 1.82 -16.56
C ALA A 336 -4.82 1.67 -17.63
N LEU A 337 -5.60 0.59 -17.61
CA LEU A 337 -6.75 0.42 -18.51
C LEU A 337 -7.77 1.56 -18.35
N THR A 338 -8.07 1.95 -17.11
CA THR A 338 -8.97 3.09 -16.82
C THR A 338 -8.43 4.41 -17.40
N ALA A 339 -7.13 4.67 -17.31
CA ALA A 339 -6.50 5.84 -17.94
C ALA A 339 -6.70 5.86 -19.47
N LEU A 340 -6.48 4.71 -20.12
CA LEU A 340 -6.68 4.55 -21.56
C LEU A 340 -8.15 4.77 -21.97
N PHE A 341 -9.11 4.19 -21.26
CA PHE A 341 -10.54 4.40 -21.54
C PHE A 341 -10.98 5.85 -21.34
N LEU A 342 -10.49 6.53 -20.29
CA LEU A 342 -10.79 7.95 -20.04
C LEU A 342 -10.24 8.89 -21.13
N HIS A 343 -9.21 8.44 -21.86
CA HIS A 343 -8.64 9.12 -23.02
C HIS A 343 -9.23 8.62 -24.37
N GLY A 344 -10.20 7.70 -24.35
CA GLY A 344 -10.90 7.22 -25.55
C GLY A 344 -10.22 6.09 -26.31
N HIS A 345 -9.18 5.46 -25.75
CA HIS A 345 -8.69 4.18 -26.26
C HIS A 345 -9.59 3.03 -25.81
N SER A 346 -9.60 1.94 -26.58
CA SER A 346 -10.35 0.71 -26.27
C SER A 346 -9.41 -0.49 -26.16
N PRO A 347 -8.55 -0.57 -25.12
CA PRO A 347 -7.70 -1.74 -24.88
C PRO A 347 -8.56 -2.98 -24.54
N SER A 348 -8.04 -4.17 -24.82
CA SER A 348 -8.68 -5.41 -24.39
C SER A 348 -8.58 -5.62 -22.88
N LEU A 349 -9.62 -6.19 -22.29
CA LEU A 349 -9.68 -6.65 -20.90
C LEU A 349 -9.19 -8.09 -20.71
N ASP A 350 -8.98 -8.85 -21.80
CA ASP A 350 -8.85 -10.31 -21.77
C ASP A 350 -7.72 -10.80 -20.86
N SER A 351 -6.56 -10.14 -20.91
CA SER A 351 -5.40 -10.50 -20.11
C SER A 351 -5.61 -10.21 -18.62
N LEU A 352 -6.28 -9.11 -18.25
CA LEU A 352 -6.66 -8.84 -16.87
C LEU A 352 -7.59 -9.94 -16.34
N ILE A 353 -8.62 -10.26 -17.11
CA ILE A 353 -9.62 -11.28 -16.75
C ILE A 353 -8.97 -12.66 -16.62
N THR A 354 -8.30 -13.13 -17.66
CA THR A 354 -7.77 -14.51 -17.75
C THR A 354 -6.70 -14.83 -16.71
N ASN A 355 -5.95 -13.83 -16.23
CA ASN A 355 -4.84 -14.07 -15.29
C ASN A 355 -5.20 -13.77 -13.82
N HIS A 356 -6.15 -12.86 -13.56
CA HIS A 356 -6.44 -12.37 -12.21
C HIS A 356 -7.83 -12.75 -11.70
N GLU A 357 -8.76 -13.20 -12.54
CA GLU A 357 -10.05 -13.69 -12.09
C GLU A 357 -9.90 -15.02 -11.33
N VAL A 358 -10.37 -15.06 -10.07
CA VAL A 358 -10.55 -16.29 -9.28
C VAL A 358 -12.03 -16.48 -8.95
N ASP A 359 -12.42 -17.58 -8.29
CA ASP A 359 -13.83 -17.98 -8.10
C ASP A 359 -14.77 -16.86 -7.63
N THR A 360 -14.32 -16.03 -6.68
CA THR A 360 -15.18 -15.05 -5.98
C THR A 360 -14.73 -13.60 -6.08
N TYR A 361 -13.52 -13.33 -6.55
CA TYR A 361 -12.92 -11.98 -6.65
C TYR A 361 -11.79 -11.96 -7.70
N PHE A 362 -11.05 -10.85 -7.79
CA PHE A 362 -9.81 -10.73 -8.57
C PHE A 362 -8.59 -10.66 -7.64
N GLN A 363 -7.63 -11.56 -7.82
CA GLN A 363 -6.38 -11.57 -7.05
C GLN A 363 -5.41 -10.50 -7.59
N THR A 364 -4.70 -9.80 -6.69
CA THR A 364 -3.73 -8.76 -7.07
C THR A 364 -2.66 -9.35 -7.98
N PHE A 365 -1.91 -10.33 -7.48
CA PHE A 365 -0.88 -11.04 -8.23
C PHE A 365 -1.34 -12.43 -8.62
N PHE A 366 -0.91 -12.89 -9.79
CA PHE A 366 -1.13 -14.26 -10.23
C PHE A 366 0.12 -15.11 -9.94
N GLY A 367 -0.06 -16.40 -9.64
CA GLY A 367 1.06 -17.36 -9.54
C GLY A 367 1.53 -17.67 -8.11
N ARG A 368 2.85 -17.70 -7.89
CA ARG A 368 3.52 -18.43 -6.80
C ARG A 368 3.48 -17.76 -5.41
N ILE A 369 2.60 -16.79 -5.15
CA ILE A 369 2.50 -16.19 -3.80
C ILE A 369 1.71 -17.14 -2.88
N PRO A 370 2.28 -17.63 -1.77
CA PRO A 370 1.62 -18.66 -0.95
C PRO A 370 0.35 -18.18 -0.21
N ASN A 371 0.12 -16.87 -0.12
CA ASN A 371 -1.07 -16.26 0.49
C ASN A 371 -1.58 -15.10 -0.37
N ALA A 372 -2.40 -15.39 -1.39
CA ALA A 372 -3.13 -14.35 -2.12
C ALA A 372 -4.21 -13.75 -1.21
N VAL A 373 -3.97 -12.53 -0.71
CA VAL A 373 -4.93 -11.83 0.16
C VAL A 373 -5.91 -11.02 -0.72
N PRO A 374 -7.23 -11.17 -0.56
CA PRO A 374 -8.21 -10.37 -1.29
C PRO A 374 -8.08 -8.88 -0.92
N SER A 375 -8.04 -8.00 -1.91
CA SER A 375 -7.98 -6.54 -1.71
C SER A 375 -9.20 -5.80 -2.28
N ILE A 376 -9.65 -4.80 -1.54
CA ILE A 376 -10.81 -3.96 -1.86
C ILE A 376 -10.44 -2.93 -2.93
N SER A 377 -9.28 -2.28 -2.80
CA SER A 377 -8.80 -1.30 -3.79
C SER A 377 -8.64 -1.97 -5.15
N VAL A 378 -7.97 -3.13 -5.18
CA VAL A 378 -7.75 -3.94 -6.39
C VAL A 378 -9.06 -4.29 -7.07
N ASN A 379 -10.02 -4.88 -6.34
CA ASN A 379 -11.30 -5.29 -6.93
C ASN A 379 -12.17 -4.10 -7.37
N SER A 380 -12.00 -2.94 -6.72
CA SER A 380 -12.65 -1.69 -7.14
C SER A 380 -12.00 -1.09 -8.39
N ASN A 381 -10.68 -1.17 -8.52
CA ASN A 381 -9.94 -0.67 -9.68
C ASN A 381 -10.14 -1.57 -10.91
N VAL A 382 -10.22 -2.89 -10.71
CA VAL A 382 -10.75 -3.83 -11.72
C VAL A 382 -12.16 -3.43 -12.12
N LEU A 383 -13.10 -3.31 -11.15
CA LEU A 383 -14.49 -2.92 -11.45
C LEU A 383 -14.57 -1.59 -12.21
N ASN A 384 -13.74 -0.61 -11.87
CA ASN A 384 -13.64 0.66 -12.58
C ASN A 384 -13.22 0.49 -14.04
N ALA A 385 -12.24 -0.38 -14.33
CA ALA A 385 -11.83 -0.71 -15.71
C ALA A 385 -12.95 -1.43 -16.47
N LEU A 386 -13.58 -2.46 -15.88
CA LEU A 386 -14.68 -3.21 -16.49
C LEU A 386 -15.88 -2.30 -16.83
N LEU A 387 -16.20 -1.33 -15.96
CA LEU A 387 -17.25 -0.33 -16.15
C LEU A 387 -16.87 0.82 -17.11
N SER A 388 -15.59 0.93 -17.51
CA SER A 388 -15.13 1.89 -18.51
C SER A 388 -15.10 1.29 -19.92
N SER A 389 -15.14 -0.04 -20.05
CA SER A 389 -15.11 -0.73 -21.33
C SER A 389 -16.34 -0.42 -22.19
N PRO A 390 -16.19 -0.21 -23.52
CA PRO A 390 -17.29 -0.16 -24.46
C PRO A 390 -18.14 -1.44 -24.48
N ASP A 391 -17.54 -2.60 -24.20
CA ASP A 391 -18.22 -3.88 -23.98
C ASP A 391 -17.96 -4.36 -22.53
N PRO A 392 -18.85 -4.03 -21.57
CA PRO A 392 -18.64 -4.31 -20.15
C PRO A 392 -19.01 -5.77 -19.77
N PRO A 393 -18.05 -6.60 -19.32
CA PRO A 393 -18.29 -8.02 -19.08
C PRO A 393 -19.11 -8.25 -17.80
N LYS A 394 -20.41 -8.51 -17.98
CA LYS A 394 -21.42 -8.54 -16.91
C LYS A 394 -21.11 -9.54 -15.78
N ALA A 395 -20.54 -10.71 -16.09
CA ALA A 395 -20.26 -11.73 -15.08
C ALA A 395 -19.17 -11.29 -14.09
N GLN A 396 -18.07 -10.75 -14.62
CA GLN A 396 -16.94 -10.21 -13.86
C GLN A 396 -17.35 -8.97 -13.06
N ILE A 397 -18.17 -8.09 -13.63
CA ILE A 397 -18.77 -6.94 -12.92
C ILE A 397 -19.57 -7.41 -11.70
N ILE A 398 -20.48 -8.38 -11.88
CA ILE A 398 -21.27 -8.96 -10.78
C ILE A 398 -20.37 -9.64 -9.73
N LYS A 399 -19.25 -10.27 -10.14
CA LYS A 399 -18.27 -10.86 -9.23
C LYS A 399 -17.62 -9.81 -8.33
N CYS A 400 -17.07 -8.73 -8.90
CA CYS A 400 -16.47 -7.63 -8.13
C CYS A 400 -17.49 -6.99 -7.18
N ILE A 401 -18.71 -6.69 -7.64
CA ILE A 401 -19.77 -6.12 -6.79
C ILE A 401 -20.10 -7.05 -5.61
N LYS A 402 -20.27 -8.35 -5.86
CA LYS A 402 -20.51 -9.34 -4.80
C LYS A 402 -19.37 -9.37 -3.79
N TYR A 403 -18.12 -9.39 -4.24
CA TYR A 403 -16.96 -9.35 -3.34
C TYR A 403 -16.99 -8.07 -2.48
N LEU A 404 -16.98 -6.89 -3.12
CA LEU A 404 -16.91 -5.58 -2.44
C LEU A 404 -18.01 -5.42 -1.38
N CYS A 405 -19.27 -5.64 -1.77
CA CYS A 405 -20.39 -5.50 -0.86
C CYS A 405 -20.44 -6.59 0.22
N ASN A 406 -19.96 -7.81 -0.05
CA ASN A 406 -19.86 -8.85 0.98
C ASN A 406 -18.78 -8.54 2.03
N THR A 407 -17.68 -7.89 1.63
CA THR A 407 -16.59 -7.54 2.56
C THR A 407 -17.06 -6.58 3.66
N TRP A 408 -17.96 -5.64 3.35
CA TRP A 408 -18.57 -4.72 4.34
C TRP A 408 -19.92 -5.22 4.91
N LYS A 409 -20.24 -6.51 4.81
CA LYS A 409 -21.44 -7.05 5.49
C LYS A 409 -21.30 -7.08 6.99
N ASN A 410 -20.13 -7.45 7.48
CA ASN A 410 -19.79 -7.38 8.89
C ASN A 410 -19.70 -5.91 9.33
N ASP A 411 -20.02 -5.60 10.58
CA ASP A 411 -20.01 -4.21 11.08
C ASP A 411 -18.60 -3.66 11.38
N SER A 412 -17.57 -4.46 11.10
CA SER A 412 -16.18 -3.99 10.97
C SER A 412 -16.03 -3.09 9.74
N VAL A 413 -15.42 -1.92 9.94
CA VAL A 413 -15.04 -1.02 8.85
C VAL A 413 -14.04 -1.75 7.91
N PRO A 414 -14.20 -1.67 6.58
CA PRO A 414 -13.26 -2.27 5.65
C PRO A 414 -11.90 -1.57 5.70
N GLY A 415 -10.82 -2.36 5.80
CA GLY A 415 -9.45 -1.92 5.53
C GLY A 415 -8.94 -2.50 4.22
N ASP A 416 -7.77 -2.06 3.79
CA ASP A 416 -7.04 -2.61 2.64
C ASP A 416 -5.55 -2.77 3.01
N HIS A 417 -4.86 -3.73 2.40
CA HIS A 417 -3.48 -4.04 2.79
C HIS A 417 -2.43 -3.08 2.22
N TRP A 418 -2.80 -2.22 1.26
CA TRP A 418 -1.91 -1.24 0.64
C TRP A 418 -1.94 0.15 1.28
N ASN A 419 -2.92 0.42 2.15
CA ASN A 419 -3.10 1.72 2.80
C ASN A 419 -3.69 1.57 4.21
N THR A 420 -3.09 2.22 5.20
CA THR A 420 -3.51 2.17 6.61
C THR A 420 -4.84 2.88 6.88
N SER A 421 -5.34 3.70 5.95
CA SER A 421 -6.58 4.45 6.14
C SER A 421 -7.80 3.66 5.67
N GLU A 422 -8.81 3.52 6.54
CA GLU A 422 -10.11 3.00 6.14
C GLU A 422 -10.75 3.81 4.98
N TYR A 423 -10.49 5.12 4.92
CA TYR A 423 -11.09 5.99 3.90
C TYR A 423 -10.57 5.67 2.48
N TYR A 424 -9.39 5.07 2.34
CA TYR A 424 -8.89 4.60 1.04
C TYR A 424 -9.75 3.44 0.51
N ALA A 425 -9.95 2.40 1.33
CA ALA A 425 -10.80 1.26 0.98
C ALA A 425 -12.25 1.69 0.70
N ILE A 426 -12.80 2.58 1.54
CA ILE A 426 -14.15 3.13 1.39
C ILE A 426 -14.26 3.97 0.11
N LEU A 427 -13.24 4.75 -0.26
CA LEU A 427 -13.22 5.57 -1.49
C LEU A 427 -13.34 4.70 -2.73
N HIS A 428 -12.40 3.77 -2.91
CA HIS A 428 -12.36 2.94 -4.11
C HIS A 428 -13.64 2.09 -4.24
N MET A 429 -14.14 1.55 -3.13
CA MET A 429 -15.41 0.83 -3.09
C MET A 429 -16.60 1.73 -3.45
N THR A 430 -16.73 2.90 -2.82
CA THR A 430 -17.86 3.83 -3.05
C THR A 430 -17.86 4.34 -4.49
N PHE A 431 -16.70 4.72 -5.03
CA PHE A 431 -16.57 5.22 -6.38
C PHE A 431 -17.03 4.18 -7.42
N SER A 432 -16.51 2.96 -7.33
CA SER A 432 -16.82 1.89 -8.29
C SER A 432 -18.28 1.42 -8.18
N LEU A 433 -18.84 1.34 -6.97
CA LEU A 433 -20.26 1.02 -6.75
C LEU A 433 -21.20 2.16 -7.19
N ALA A 434 -20.85 3.42 -6.99
CA ALA A 434 -21.63 4.57 -7.47
C ALA A 434 -21.65 4.62 -9.01
N LYS A 435 -20.49 4.39 -9.66
CA LYS A 435 -20.36 4.25 -11.12
C LYS A 435 -21.28 3.14 -11.66
N PHE A 436 -21.28 1.97 -11.02
CA PHE A 436 -22.22 0.89 -11.35
C PHE A 436 -23.69 1.31 -11.14
N ARG A 437 -24.02 1.98 -10.03
CA ARG A 437 -25.37 2.42 -9.70
C ARG A 437 -25.94 3.38 -10.76
N ILE A 438 -25.11 4.27 -11.29
CA ILE A 438 -25.44 5.18 -12.40
C ILE A 438 -25.62 4.43 -13.72
N ALA A 439 -24.73 3.47 -14.03
CA ALA A 439 -24.87 2.65 -15.23
C ALA A 439 -26.17 1.85 -15.21
N ASN A 440 -26.55 1.32 -14.04
CA ASN A 440 -27.80 0.58 -13.85
C ASN A 440 -29.05 1.49 -13.90
N SER A 441 -29.01 2.70 -13.32
CA SER A 441 -30.16 3.62 -13.41
C SER A 441 -30.43 4.15 -14.83
N ARG A 442 -29.44 4.05 -15.72
CA ARG A 442 -29.55 4.40 -17.15
C ARG A 442 -29.85 3.19 -18.06
N GLY A 443 -29.97 1.98 -17.52
CA GLY A 443 -30.21 0.76 -18.31
C GLY A 443 -29.03 0.30 -19.16
N LEU A 444 -27.83 0.86 -18.95
CA LEU A 444 -26.59 0.44 -19.65
C LEU A 444 -26.11 -0.92 -19.12
N LEU A 445 -26.36 -1.17 -17.84
CA LEU A 445 -26.21 -2.46 -17.18
C LEU A 445 -27.52 -2.77 -16.45
N CYS A 446 -27.84 -4.05 -16.32
CA CYS A 446 -29.02 -4.50 -15.57
C CYS A 446 -28.63 -5.68 -14.69
N THR A 447 -29.08 -5.67 -13.44
CA THR A 447 -28.94 -6.79 -12.49
C THR A 447 -30.25 -7.00 -11.73
N ASP A 448 -30.31 -8.06 -10.92
CA ASP A 448 -31.48 -8.36 -10.10
C ASP A 448 -31.63 -7.38 -8.91
N ARG A 449 -32.84 -7.35 -8.32
CA ARG A 449 -33.17 -6.48 -7.20
C ARG A 449 -32.28 -6.73 -5.98
N ASN A 450 -31.97 -7.98 -5.66
CA ASN A 450 -31.18 -8.33 -4.47
C ASN A 450 -29.74 -7.79 -4.59
N MET A 451 -29.19 -7.76 -5.80
CA MET A 451 -27.90 -7.16 -6.08
C MET A 451 -27.95 -5.63 -5.92
N MET A 452 -29.01 -4.97 -6.38
CA MET A 452 -29.20 -3.53 -6.19
C MET A 452 -29.39 -3.15 -4.72
N ASP A 453 -30.20 -3.91 -3.97
CA ASP A 453 -30.41 -3.70 -2.54
C ASP A 453 -29.09 -3.83 -1.76
N LEU A 454 -28.22 -4.76 -2.18
CA LEU A 454 -26.89 -4.94 -1.59
C LEU A 454 -25.95 -3.76 -1.92
N VAL A 455 -25.96 -3.25 -3.15
CA VAL A 455 -25.19 -2.05 -3.56
C VAL A 455 -25.65 -0.82 -2.78
N ASP A 456 -26.97 -0.57 -2.73
CA ASP A 456 -27.55 0.59 -2.05
C ASP A 456 -27.34 0.53 -0.53
N SER A 457 -27.32 -0.67 0.06
CA SER A 457 -26.93 -0.90 1.45
C SER A 457 -25.47 -0.53 1.70
N THR A 458 -24.53 -0.99 0.86
CA THR A 458 -23.10 -0.66 0.99
C THR A 458 -22.84 0.84 0.80
N LEU A 459 -23.45 1.47 -0.20
CA LEU A 459 -23.34 2.92 -0.42
C LEU A 459 -23.93 3.71 0.77
N SER A 460 -25.03 3.23 1.38
CA SER A 460 -25.58 3.84 2.59
C SER A 460 -24.67 3.68 3.81
N LYS A 461 -23.98 2.55 3.98
CA LYS A 461 -22.93 2.38 5.01
C LYS A 461 -21.78 3.37 4.78
N SER A 462 -21.30 3.52 3.53
CA SER A 462 -20.27 4.52 3.18
C SER A 462 -20.70 5.94 3.55
N ARG A 463 -21.95 6.31 3.24
CA ARG A 463 -22.54 7.62 3.55
C ARG A 463 -22.63 7.85 5.06
N GLU A 464 -23.24 6.93 5.81
CA GLU A 464 -23.42 7.07 7.26
C GLU A 464 -22.06 7.16 7.96
N TYR A 465 -21.14 6.25 7.64
CA TYR A 465 -19.81 6.21 8.25
C TYR A 465 -19.08 7.53 8.04
N THR A 466 -18.93 7.96 6.78
CA THR A 466 -18.14 9.15 6.42
C THR A 466 -18.75 10.44 6.99
N LEU A 467 -20.09 10.57 7.04
CA LEU A 467 -20.73 11.72 7.68
C LEU A 467 -20.54 11.71 9.20
N LYS A 468 -20.59 10.54 9.84
CA LYS A 468 -20.50 10.37 11.29
C LYS A 468 -19.08 10.53 11.84
N THR A 469 -18.06 10.25 11.05
CA THR A 469 -16.64 10.31 11.46
C THR A 469 -15.91 11.59 11.06
N GLN A 470 -16.61 12.59 10.51
CA GLN A 470 -16.00 13.90 10.26
C GLN A 470 -15.63 14.58 11.59
N ASN A 471 -14.37 15.00 11.71
CA ASN A 471 -13.88 15.76 12.85
C ASN A 471 -14.45 17.19 12.87
N GLU A 472 -14.54 17.81 14.05
CA GLU A 472 -15.05 19.19 14.22
C GLU A 472 -14.32 20.24 13.36
N ASN A 473 -13.04 20.01 13.07
CA ASN A 473 -12.21 20.88 12.23
C ASN A 473 -12.43 20.71 10.70
N GLY A 474 -13.32 19.79 10.30
CA GLY A 474 -13.68 19.44 8.93
C GLY A 474 -12.92 18.25 8.32
N SER A 475 -11.87 17.75 8.97
CA SER A 475 -11.02 16.64 8.48
C SER A 475 -11.57 15.24 8.76
N TRP A 476 -10.90 14.22 8.23
CA TRP A 476 -11.11 12.80 8.58
C TRP A 476 -9.83 12.12 9.06
N GLY A 477 -9.98 10.91 9.58
CA GLY A 477 -8.93 10.15 10.24
C GLY A 477 -8.59 10.71 11.63
N LYS A 478 -8.01 9.88 12.49
CA LYS A 478 -7.59 10.29 13.85
C LYS A 478 -6.47 11.34 13.81
N ARG A 479 -5.60 11.28 12.81
CA ARG A 479 -4.42 12.16 12.65
C ARG A 479 -4.73 13.44 11.87
N HIS A 480 -5.96 13.62 11.40
CA HIS A 480 -6.35 14.72 10.50
C HIS A 480 -5.48 14.79 9.24
N SER A 481 -5.15 13.63 8.65
CA SER A 481 -4.36 13.53 7.41
C SER A 481 -5.02 14.34 6.27
N PHE A 482 -4.21 14.95 5.42
CA PHE A 482 -4.74 15.65 4.24
C PHE A 482 -5.14 14.66 3.16
N GLU A 483 -4.41 13.55 2.99
CA GLU A 483 -4.78 12.48 2.05
C GLU A 483 -6.08 11.78 2.50
N GLU A 484 -6.20 11.38 3.76
CA GLU A 484 -7.43 10.74 4.29
C GLU A 484 -8.65 11.68 4.20
N SER A 485 -8.45 12.97 4.48
CA SER A 485 -9.50 13.98 4.32
C SER A 485 -9.89 14.21 2.86
N ALA A 486 -8.95 14.06 1.92
CA ALA A 486 -9.24 14.09 0.50
C ALA A 486 -10.06 12.88 0.05
N TYR A 487 -9.72 11.67 0.54
CA TYR A 487 -10.51 10.47 0.27
C TYR A 487 -11.96 10.63 0.74
N ALA A 488 -12.17 11.12 1.97
CA ALA A 488 -13.51 11.32 2.53
C ALA A 488 -14.34 12.37 1.78
N VAL A 489 -13.74 13.48 1.35
CA VAL A 489 -14.39 14.46 0.47
C VAL A 489 -14.81 13.83 -0.86
N LEU A 490 -13.98 12.96 -1.45
CA LEU A 490 -14.28 12.29 -2.71
C LEU A 490 -15.33 11.18 -2.54
N ILE A 491 -15.36 10.44 -1.43
CA ILE A 491 -16.44 9.49 -1.07
C ILE A 491 -17.78 10.22 -1.10
N LEU A 492 -17.87 11.33 -0.36
CA LEU A 492 -19.07 12.15 -0.24
C LEU A 492 -19.49 12.78 -1.58
N ALA A 493 -18.53 13.28 -2.37
CA ALA A 493 -18.82 13.84 -3.68
C ALA A 493 -19.36 12.79 -4.66
N ASN A 494 -18.85 11.56 -4.61
CA ASN A 494 -19.37 10.46 -5.43
C ASN A 494 -20.75 9.99 -4.97
N LEU A 495 -21.08 10.09 -3.68
CA LEU A 495 -22.44 9.83 -3.18
C LEU A 495 -23.46 10.90 -3.63
N LEU A 496 -23.05 12.11 -4.00
CA LEU A 496 -23.95 13.09 -4.63
C LEU A 496 -24.28 12.81 -6.11
N THR A 497 -23.65 11.80 -6.72
CA THR A 497 -23.92 11.40 -8.12
C THR A 497 -25.12 10.45 -8.25
N ILE A 498 -25.54 9.86 -7.13
CA ILE A 498 -26.70 8.97 -7.01
C ILE A 498 -27.87 9.74 -6.38
N ASN A 499 -29.10 9.31 -6.64
CA ASN A 499 -30.32 10.04 -6.24
C ASN A 499 -30.61 9.91 -4.72
N GLU A 500 -29.82 10.59 -3.90
CA GLU A 500 -30.00 10.72 -2.46
C GLU A 500 -31.19 11.62 -2.09
N THR A 501 -31.74 11.48 -0.87
CA THR A 501 -32.81 12.36 -0.39
C THR A 501 -32.33 13.79 -0.19
N THR A 502 -33.21 14.79 -0.28
CA THR A 502 -32.86 16.21 -0.10
C THR A 502 -32.16 16.50 1.23
N LYS A 503 -32.51 15.77 2.29
CA LYS A 503 -31.88 15.89 3.61
C LYS A 503 -30.45 15.35 3.60
N ASP A 504 -30.25 14.18 3.01
CA ASP A 504 -28.93 13.54 2.90
C ASP A 504 -28.01 14.38 2.00
N GLN A 505 -28.53 14.89 0.87
CA GLN A 505 -27.80 15.81 0.01
C GLN A 505 -27.31 17.05 0.76
N LEU A 506 -28.14 17.68 1.60
CA LEU A 506 -27.70 18.85 2.39
C LEU A 506 -26.59 18.49 3.39
N ALA A 507 -26.73 17.37 4.11
CA ALA A 507 -25.71 16.90 5.04
C ALA A 507 -24.37 16.62 4.34
N ILE A 508 -24.41 15.92 3.21
CA ILE A 508 -23.24 15.63 2.38
C ILE A 508 -22.59 16.93 1.87
N ARG A 509 -23.38 17.89 1.34
CA ARG A 509 -22.87 19.19 0.86
C ARG A 509 -22.16 19.97 1.97
N CYS A 510 -22.78 20.07 3.15
CA CYS A 510 -22.17 20.75 4.32
C CYS A 510 -20.87 20.07 4.76
N SER A 511 -20.83 18.75 4.75
CA SER A 511 -19.67 17.95 5.13
C SER A 511 -18.49 18.10 4.14
N ILE A 512 -18.76 18.04 2.83
CA ILE A 512 -17.78 18.32 1.77
C ILE A 512 -17.18 19.72 1.95
N GLU A 513 -18.01 20.74 2.17
CA GLU A 513 -17.53 22.11 2.37
C GLU A 513 -16.69 22.28 3.65
N GLY A 514 -17.00 21.51 4.71
CA GLY A 514 -16.13 21.36 5.88
C GLY A 514 -14.76 20.79 5.52
N GLY A 515 -14.75 19.70 4.74
CA GLY A 515 -13.54 19.05 4.23
C GLY A 515 -12.69 19.96 3.36
N LYS A 516 -13.29 20.64 2.37
CA LYS A 516 -12.59 21.61 1.52
C LYS A 516 -12.00 22.76 2.33
N ARG A 517 -12.70 23.27 3.35
CA ARG A 517 -12.16 24.29 4.28
C ARG A 517 -11.00 23.77 5.14
N TYR A 518 -10.95 22.48 5.44
CA TYR A 518 -9.77 21.86 6.04
C TYR A 518 -8.61 21.75 5.04
N LEU A 519 -8.86 21.15 3.87
CA LEU A 519 -7.87 20.94 2.80
C LEU A 519 -7.27 22.26 2.26
N ALA A 520 -8.00 23.38 2.31
CA ALA A 520 -7.49 24.71 1.95
C ALA A 520 -6.26 25.17 2.76
N LYS A 521 -5.98 24.51 3.90
CA LYS A 521 -4.80 24.77 4.74
C LYS A 521 -3.54 24.10 4.20
N TRP A 522 -3.68 23.04 3.40
CA TRP A 522 -2.60 22.23 2.85
C TRP A 522 -1.66 23.06 1.96
N LYS A 523 -0.34 22.89 2.13
CA LYS A 523 0.68 23.75 1.52
C LYS A 523 1.43 23.11 0.35
N GLY A 524 1.48 21.79 0.30
CA GLY A 524 2.40 21.03 -0.54
C GLY A 524 2.38 19.57 -0.08
N PRO A 525 2.87 18.63 -0.90
CA PRO A 525 3.09 17.26 -0.47
C PRO A 525 3.90 17.21 0.83
N ASP A 526 3.48 16.35 1.75
CA ASP A 526 4.02 16.24 3.10
C ASP A 526 4.50 14.79 3.30
N PRO A 527 5.83 14.54 3.37
CA PRO A 527 6.36 13.19 3.56
C PRO A 527 6.06 12.59 4.94
N THR A 528 5.47 13.36 5.86
CA THR A 528 5.02 12.88 7.18
C THR A 528 3.54 12.50 7.22
N ASP A 529 2.77 12.78 6.15
CA ASP A 529 1.37 12.39 6.00
C ASP A 529 1.27 10.93 5.51
N LEU A 530 1.93 10.04 6.24
CA LEU A 530 2.07 8.62 5.91
C LEU A 530 0.69 7.94 5.91
N VAL A 531 0.37 7.19 4.85
CA VAL A 531 -0.86 6.37 4.75
C VAL A 531 -0.63 5.06 3.98
N TRP A 532 0.45 4.93 3.22
CA TRP A 532 0.74 3.77 2.37
C TRP A 532 1.55 2.71 3.15
N THR A 533 1.34 1.44 2.84
CA THR A 533 2.05 0.31 3.48
C THR A 533 2.95 -0.42 2.50
N GLY A 534 4.20 -0.66 2.92
CA GLY A 534 5.17 -1.49 2.23
C GLY A 534 5.96 -2.32 3.24
N LYS A 535 7.29 -2.43 3.03
CA LYS A 535 8.24 -2.90 4.07
C LYS A 535 8.14 -2.09 5.37
N ILE A 536 7.77 -0.81 5.21
CA ILE A 536 7.67 0.24 6.22
C ILE A 536 6.39 1.07 5.94
N TRP A 537 6.10 2.05 6.78
CA TRP A 537 5.02 3.01 6.56
C TRP A 537 5.48 4.18 5.67
N LEU A 538 4.66 4.56 4.68
CA LEU A 538 5.08 5.33 3.51
C LEU A 538 4.11 6.47 3.15
N ALA A 539 4.64 7.47 2.42
CA ALA A 539 3.87 8.49 1.72
C ALA A 539 4.30 8.55 0.25
N ASP A 540 3.34 8.71 -0.65
CA ASP A 540 3.56 8.98 -2.08
C ASP A 540 3.14 10.42 -2.38
N LEU A 541 4.13 11.27 -2.71
CA LEU A 541 3.95 12.72 -2.72
C LEU A 541 3.14 13.20 -3.93
N TYR A 542 3.20 12.50 -5.06
CA TYR A 542 2.44 12.83 -6.26
C TYR A 542 1.00 12.33 -6.17
N ILE A 543 0.78 11.15 -5.58
CA ILE A 543 -0.55 10.60 -5.34
C ILE A 543 -1.30 11.43 -4.29
N GLN A 544 -0.63 11.81 -3.19
CA GLN A 544 -1.17 12.74 -2.20
C GLN A 544 -1.60 14.07 -2.86
N GLU A 545 -0.78 14.62 -3.76
CA GLU A 545 -1.13 15.85 -4.48
C GLU A 545 -2.32 15.67 -5.41
N ALA A 546 -2.41 14.55 -6.14
CA ALA A 546 -3.54 14.24 -7.00
C ALA A 546 -4.85 14.17 -6.22
N TYR A 547 -4.88 13.45 -5.09
CA TYR A 547 -6.09 13.32 -4.27
C TYR A 547 -6.51 14.65 -3.64
N VAL A 548 -5.59 15.43 -3.05
CA VAL A 548 -5.96 16.72 -2.45
C VAL A 548 -6.42 17.73 -3.51
N LEU A 549 -5.79 17.77 -4.68
CA LEU A 549 -6.25 18.61 -5.80
C LEU A 549 -7.62 18.18 -6.33
N ALA A 550 -7.87 16.88 -6.49
CA ALA A 550 -9.17 16.32 -6.85
C ALA A 550 -10.24 16.70 -5.84
N ALA A 551 -10.00 16.50 -4.54
CA ALA A 551 -10.93 16.82 -3.47
C ALA A 551 -11.24 18.33 -3.36
N LEU A 552 -10.29 19.21 -3.67
CA LEU A 552 -10.54 20.66 -3.75
C LEU A 552 -11.35 21.03 -5.01
N LYS A 553 -11.02 20.43 -6.16
CA LYS A 553 -11.66 20.68 -7.48
C LYS A 553 -13.10 20.18 -7.57
N VAL A 554 -13.41 19.03 -6.95
CA VAL A 554 -14.65 18.26 -7.19
C VAL A 554 -15.91 19.12 -7.08
N ASP A 555 -16.66 19.25 -8.18
CA ASP A 555 -17.76 20.22 -8.27
C ASP A 555 -19.10 19.61 -7.83
N ILE A 556 -19.59 20.12 -6.69
CA ILE A 556 -20.84 19.74 -6.03
C ILE A 556 -22.09 20.16 -6.85
N GLY A 557 -21.94 21.06 -7.83
CA GLY A 557 -22.99 21.47 -8.77
C GLY A 557 -23.15 20.50 -9.95
N ARG A 558 -22.05 20.22 -10.68
CA ARG A 558 -22.07 19.36 -11.88
C ARG A 558 -22.62 17.95 -11.67
N PHE A 559 -22.44 17.33 -10.50
CA PHE A 559 -22.90 15.95 -10.31
C PHE A 559 -24.43 15.80 -10.27
N ALA A 560 -25.15 16.80 -9.77
CA ALA A 560 -26.62 16.83 -9.85
C ALA A 560 -27.15 17.01 -11.29
N ALA A 561 -26.35 17.64 -12.16
CA ALA A 561 -26.64 17.83 -13.59
C ALA A 561 -25.99 16.77 -14.49
N GLY A 562 -25.54 15.65 -13.92
CA GLY A 562 -24.96 14.54 -14.69
C GLY A 562 -23.60 14.83 -15.30
N GLY A 563 -22.66 15.46 -14.58
CA GLY A 563 -21.31 15.77 -15.07
C GLY A 563 -20.53 14.59 -15.68
N TRP A 564 -20.76 13.36 -15.20
CA TRP A 564 -20.25 12.12 -15.82
C TRP A 564 -20.70 11.92 -17.29
N THR A 565 -21.81 12.53 -17.72
CA THR A 565 -22.43 12.29 -19.02
C THR A 565 -21.70 12.92 -20.19
N SER A 566 -20.95 14.02 -20.03
CA SER A 566 -20.28 14.68 -21.16
C SER A 566 -19.07 13.87 -21.66
N LYS A 567 -18.28 13.30 -20.74
CA LYS A 567 -17.24 12.31 -21.09
C LYS A 567 -17.88 10.99 -21.54
N LEU A 568 -18.82 10.40 -20.79
CA LEU A 568 -19.44 9.11 -21.18
C LEU A 568 -20.24 9.17 -22.50
N LYS A 569 -20.84 10.30 -22.90
CA LYS A 569 -21.50 10.42 -24.22
C LYS A 569 -20.54 10.38 -25.40
N LYS A 570 -19.22 10.58 -25.19
CA LYS A 570 -18.18 10.34 -26.20
C LYS A 570 -17.69 8.88 -26.21
N PHE A 571 -17.93 8.11 -25.14
CA PHE A 571 -17.30 6.80 -24.92
C PHE A 571 -18.27 5.61 -24.78
N LEU A 572 -19.58 5.86 -24.75
CA LEU A 572 -20.60 4.84 -24.90
C LEU A 572 -21.09 4.84 -26.35
N PRO A 573 -21.23 3.66 -27.01
CA PRO A 573 -21.81 3.61 -28.34
C PRO A 573 -23.24 4.16 -28.29
N ALA A 574 -23.56 5.07 -29.22
CA ALA A 574 -24.95 5.38 -29.49
C ALA A 574 -25.65 4.08 -29.91
N PRO A 575 -26.87 3.79 -29.41
CA PRO A 575 -27.59 2.61 -29.85
C PRO A 575 -27.81 2.72 -31.37
N HIS A 576 -27.35 1.72 -32.11
CA HIS A 576 -27.84 1.52 -33.47
C HIS A 576 -29.35 1.29 -33.38
N LEU A 577 -30.13 2.34 -33.68
CA LEU A 577 -31.50 2.14 -34.12
C LEU A 577 -31.41 1.44 -35.47
N GLU A 578 -31.41 0.10 -35.45
CA GLU A 578 -32.03 -0.63 -36.53
C GLU A 578 -33.47 -0.12 -36.61
N SER A 579 -33.80 0.47 -37.76
CA SER A 579 -35.12 1.03 -38.01
C SER A 579 -36.15 -0.09 -37.99
N PHE A 580 -36.92 -0.18 -36.90
CA PHE A 580 -38.23 -0.82 -36.93
C PHE A 580 -39.13 -0.02 -37.87
N VAL A 581 -39.04 -0.34 -39.16
CA VAL A 581 -40.02 0.08 -40.16
C VAL A 581 -41.31 -0.63 -39.81
N THR A 582 -42.28 0.12 -39.31
CA THR A 582 -43.67 -0.33 -39.21
C THR A 582 -44.20 -0.56 -40.61
N GLU A 583 -44.50 -1.81 -40.95
CA GLU A 583 -45.28 -2.11 -42.15
C GLU A 583 -46.71 -1.59 -41.96
N ASP A 584 -47.18 -0.75 -42.89
CA ASP A 584 -48.59 -0.49 -43.11
C ASP A 584 -48.82 -0.52 -44.64
N PRO A 585 -49.81 -1.26 -45.16
CA PRO A 585 -49.85 -1.64 -46.58
C PRO A 585 -50.60 -0.61 -47.44
N GLN A 586 -50.51 -0.80 -48.77
CA GLN A 586 -51.16 -0.05 -49.85
C GLN A 586 -50.52 1.30 -50.22
N LYS A 587 -49.71 1.30 -51.29
CA LYS A 587 -50.15 1.96 -52.54
C LYS A 587 -49.40 1.50 -53.79
N ASP A 588 -50.13 1.59 -54.89
CA ASP A 588 -49.85 0.99 -56.19
C ASP A 588 -49.01 1.85 -57.15
N LEU A 589 -48.38 1.16 -58.10
CA LEU A 589 -48.15 1.57 -59.51
C LEU A 589 -47.50 2.94 -59.83
N SER A 590 -46.31 2.92 -60.46
CA SER A 590 -46.19 2.89 -61.95
C SER A 590 -44.78 3.23 -62.50
N LYS A 591 -44.48 2.69 -63.71
CA LYS A 591 -43.36 3.04 -64.66
C LYS A 591 -41.92 2.82 -64.13
N LYS A 592 -41.07 1.86 -64.59
CA LYS A 592 -40.79 1.17 -65.88
C LYS A 592 -39.83 1.93 -66.83
N SER A 593 -38.88 1.17 -67.41
CA SER A 593 -37.81 1.51 -68.41
C SER A 593 -36.74 2.52 -67.97
N ASP A 594 -35.42 2.39 -68.24
CA ASP A 594 -34.55 1.27 -68.71
C ASP A 594 -33.07 1.75 -68.61
N SER A 595 -31.96 0.99 -68.74
CA SER A 595 -31.70 -0.44 -69.05
C SER A 595 -30.31 -0.90 -68.53
N LEU A 596 -29.98 -2.20 -68.70
CA LEU A 596 -28.69 -2.88 -69.02
C LEU A 596 -27.30 -2.30 -68.59
N CYS A 597 -26.26 -3.09 -68.28
CA CYS A 597 -26.12 -4.50 -67.89
C CYS A 597 -24.64 -4.81 -67.55
N SER A 598 -24.34 -5.38 -66.37
CA SER A 598 -23.28 -6.41 -66.21
C SER A 598 -23.36 -7.10 -64.84
N SER A 599 -23.84 -8.35 -64.85
CA SER A 599 -23.69 -9.29 -63.73
C SER A 599 -22.22 -9.82 -63.70
N SER A 600 -21.69 -10.43 -62.65
CA SER A 600 -22.24 -11.64 -62.01
C SER A 600 -21.65 -11.96 -60.63
N ARG A 601 -22.48 -12.57 -59.78
CA ARG A 601 -22.12 -13.25 -58.52
C ARG A 601 -21.79 -14.73 -58.76
N SER A 602 -20.93 -15.33 -57.93
CA SER A 602 -21.16 -16.60 -57.19
C SER A 602 -19.85 -17.00 -56.48
N SER A 603 -19.73 -17.42 -55.21
CA SER A 603 -20.53 -18.26 -54.28
C SER A 603 -20.42 -19.79 -54.49
N PHE A 604 -19.57 -20.49 -53.73
CA PHE A 604 -19.66 -21.91 -53.29
C PHE A 604 -18.57 -22.11 -52.18
N LYS A 605 -18.81 -22.54 -50.93
CA LYS A 605 -19.34 -23.80 -50.32
C LYS A 605 -18.41 -25.05 -50.34
N SER A 606 -17.74 -25.26 -49.19
CA SER A 606 -17.55 -26.52 -48.41
C SER A 606 -16.95 -27.82 -49.00
N GLY A 607 -16.01 -28.44 -48.26
CA GLY A 607 -16.13 -29.86 -47.85
C GLY A 607 -14.87 -30.76 -47.86
N PHE A 608 -14.70 -31.55 -46.77
CA PHE A 608 -13.87 -32.78 -46.58
C PHE A 608 -12.31 -32.64 -46.62
N SER A 609 -11.49 -33.51 -46.00
CA SER A 609 -11.61 -34.38 -44.80
C SER A 609 -10.23 -34.97 -44.43
N ALA A 610 -10.04 -35.46 -43.21
CA ALA A 610 -8.78 -36.04 -42.69
C ALA A 610 -8.58 -37.55 -42.96
N ALA A 611 -7.34 -38.06 -42.82
CA ALA A 611 -7.02 -39.48 -42.57
C ALA A 611 -5.61 -39.72 -41.95
N ASN A 612 -5.59 -40.13 -40.68
CA ASN A 612 -4.81 -41.16 -39.95
C ASN A 612 -3.31 -41.53 -40.22
N SER A 613 -2.69 -41.95 -39.10
CA SER A 613 -1.27 -42.35 -38.84
C SER A 613 -0.81 -43.71 -39.41
N PRO A 614 0.47 -44.12 -39.18
CA PRO A 614 0.68 -45.14 -38.13
C PRO A 614 1.95 -44.96 -37.24
N LEU A 615 2.21 -45.98 -36.38
CA LEU A 615 3.10 -46.02 -35.21
C LEU A 615 4.56 -46.50 -35.47
N SER A 616 5.38 -46.38 -34.41
CA SER A 616 6.50 -47.28 -34.01
C SER A 616 7.94 -46.98 -34.48
N SER A 617 8.80 -46.53 -33.54
CA SER A 617 9.86 -47.39 -32.94
C SER A 617 10.89 -46.64 -32.06
N ARG A 618 11.40 -47.35 -31.05
CA ARG A 618 12.67 -47.18 -30.29
C ARG A 618 13.40 -48.55 -30.40
N PRO A 619 14.65 -48.78 -29.92
CA PRO A 619 15.63 -47.90 -29.27
C PRO A 619 17.07 -48.03 -29.86
N THR A 620 18.06 -47.30 -29.31
CA THR A 620 19.37 -47.90 -28.96
C THR A 620 20.18 -47.03 -27.98
N THR A 621 20.81 -47.70 -27.01
CA THR A 621 21.86 -47.19 -26.11
C THR A 621 23.21 -47.66 -26.63
N PRO A 622 24.31 -46.94 -26.36
CA PRO A 622 25.42 -47.56 -25.61
C PRO A 622 26.00 -46.57 -24.56
N GLY A 623 26.64 -46.99 -23.47
CA GLY A 623 26.92 -48.32 -22.91
C GLY A 623 27.69 -48.09 -21.60
N LEU A 624 27.52 -48.92 -20.56
CA LEU A 624 27.96 -48.62 -19.20
C LEU A 624 28.71 -49.81 -18.58
N GLU A 625 30.04 -49.78 -18.68
CA GLU A 625 31.00 -50.62 -17.95
C GLU A 625 32.25 -49.74 -17.71
N ALA A 626 32.96 -49.74 -16.58
CA ALA A 626 32.84 -50.54 -15.36
C ALA A 626 33.13 -49.69 -14.10
N ILE A 627 32.85 -50.25 -12.91
CA ILE A 627 33.15 -49.66 -11.60
C ILE A 627 34.52 -50.15 -11.12
N ASP A 628 35.40 -49.24 -10.68
CA ASP A 628 36.47 -49.54 -9.72
C ASP A 628 36.20 -48.78 -8.41
N PRO A 629 35.91 -49.46 -7.29
CA PRO A 629 35.55 -48.81 -6.02
C PRO A 629 36.78 -48.58 -5.13
N LYS A 630 37.62 -47.59 -5.49
CA LYS A 630 38.67 -47.02 -4.60
C LYS A 630 39.25 -45.72 -5.16
N ILE A 631 38.91 -44.58 -4.53
CA ILE A 631 39.59 -43.26 -4.46
C ILE A 631 38.49 -42.22 -4.15
N LEU A 632 38.59 -41.32 -3.17
CA LEU A 632 39.35 -41.29 -1.92
C LEU A 632 38.46 -40.59 -0.86
N GLU A 633 38.62 -40.94 0.41
CA GLU A 633 37.83 -40.43 1.54
C GLU A 633 38.22 -38.99 1.97
N PRO A 634 37.40 -38.30 2.80
CA PRO A 634 37.55 -36.87 3.05
C PRO A 634 38.79 -36.52 3.91
N ILE A 635 39.46 -35.43 3.54
CA ILE A 635 40.59 -34.90 4.31
C ILE A 635 40.06 -34.15 5.54
N GLY A 636 40.02 -34.85 6.67
CA GLY A 636 40.18 -34.25 7.99
C GLY A 636 41.60 -34.53 8.49
N TYR A 637 42.26 -33.54 9.10
CA TYR A 637 43.49 -33.76 9.86
C TYR A 637 43.48 -32.96 11.16
N SER A 638 43.87 -33.64 12.24
CA SER A 638 43.92 -33.12 13.61
C SER A 638 45.35 -32.97 14.11
N ASN A 639 45.61 -31.87 14.81
CA ASN A 639 46.53 -31.72 15.95
C ASN A 639 47.99 -32.22 15.85
N GLY A 640 48.92 -31.27 15.68
CA GLY A 640 49.86 -30.85 16.73
C GLY A 640 51.17 -31.63 16.98
N ILE A 641 52.25 -30.88 17.26
CA ILE A 641 53.22 -31.08 18.36
C ILE A 641 54.30 -29.96 18.36
N GLU A 642 54.44 -29.26 19.51
CA GLU A 642 55.66 -28.71 20.15
C GLU A 642 56.64 -27.77 19.39
N GLN A 643 57.39 -26.83 20.00
CA GLN A 643 57.42 -26.22 21.35
C GLN A 643 58.24 -24.90 21.26
N GLN A 644 58.04 -23.95 22.19
CA GLN A 644 59.10 -23.36 23.07
C GLN A 644 58.87 -21.88 23.48
N ALA A 645 58.40 -21.73 24.73
CA ALA A 645 58.65 -20.69 25.74
C ALA A 645 58.87 -19.19 25.38
N CYS A 646 58.06 -18.34 26.02
CA CYS A 646 58.56 -17.40 27.04
C CYS A 646 57.41 -17.04 28.02
N ALA A 647 57.71 -16.80 29.30
CA ALA A 647 56.74 -16.52 30.37
C ALA A 647 57.13 -15.27 31.17
N GLU A 648 56.17 -14.59 31.81
CA GLU A 648 56.15 -14.30 33.26
C GLU A 648 55.01 -13.35 33.71
N ALA A 649 54.67 -13.47 35.01
CA ALA A 649 53.85 -12.58 35.87
C ALA A 649 52.33 -12.37 35.57
N ALA A 650 51.41 -12.27 36.56
CA ALA A 650 51.04 -13.06 37.76
C ALA A 650 50.19 -12.18 38.73
N ALA A 651 49.21 -12.78 39.44
CA ALA A 651 48.29 -12.19 40.45
C ALA A 651 47.31 -11.10 39.95
N GLY A 652 46.07 -10.90 40.44
CA GLY A 652 45.22 -11.54 41.48
C GLY A 652 43.87 -10.78 41.56
N LEU A 653 42.83 -11.13 42.34
CA LEU A 653 42.57 -12.27 43.24
C LEU A 653 41.04 -12.41 43.52
N ASN A 654 40.52 -13.64 43.49
CA ASN A 654 39.37 -14.23 44.20
C ASN A 654 37.90 -13.73 44.10
N SER A 655 37.05 -14.75 43.95
CA SER A 655 35.60 -14.84 44.15
C SER A 655 35.15 -14.77 45.62
N LEU A 656 33.84 -14.61 45.83
CA LEU A 656 33.13 -15.32 46.89
C LEU A 656 31.63 -15.50 46.54
N SER A 657 31.13 -16.72 46.71
CA SER A 657 29.74 -17.14 46.54
C SER A 657 29.19 -17.64 47.87
N LEU A 658 27.91 -17.41 48.19
CA LEU A 658 27.14 -18.26 49.11
C LEU A 658 25.64 -18.01 48.98
N SER A 659 24.83 -19.01 49.36
CA SER A 659 23.42 -19.12 48.99
C SER A 659 22.48 -19.40 50.18
N THR A 660 21.20 -19.11 49.95
CA THR A 660 19.98 -19.79 50.46
C THR A 660 19.49 -19.66 51.92
N THR A 661 18.15 -19.67 52.01
CA THR A 661 17.21 -19.71 53.17
C THR A 661 16.81 -18.35 53.78
N GLY A 662 15.52 -18.06 54.08
CA GLY A 662 14.24 -18.74 53.79
C GLY A 662 13.02 -18.06 54.50
N PHE A 663 11.79 -18.33 54.02
CA PHE A 663 10.45 -17.96 54.58
C PHE A 663 9.84 -16.54 54.38
N ASP A 664 8.96 -16.44 53.37
CA ASP A 664 7.48 -16.17 53.43
C ASP A 664 6.93 -15.17 54.49
N THR A 665 6.10 -14.15 54.18
CA THR A 665 4.73 -14.29 53.65
C THR A 665 4.04 -13.00 53.12
N LYS A 666 3.22 -13.17 52.06
CA LYS A 666 1.86 -12.59 51.77
C LYS A 666 1.62 -11.09 51.42
N LYS A 667 0.96 -10.93 50.25
CA LYS A 667 -0.13 -9.99 49.85
C LYS A 667 0.17 -8.52 49.43
N MET A 668 0.29 -8.30 48.11
CA MET A 668 -0.71 -7.66 47.19
C MET A 668 -1.54 -6.43 47.67
N PRO A 669 -2.01 -5.53 46.77
CA PRO A 669 -1.29 -4.67 45.80
C PRO A 669 -1.61 -3.16 46.05
N LEU A 670 -0.99 -2.24 45.29
CA LEU A 670 -1.41 -0.82 45.26
C LEU A 670 -1.71 -0.31 43.85
N SER A 671 -2.92 0.22 43.70
CA SER A 671 -3.43 0.95 42.53
C SER A 671 -2.98 2.40 42.52
N TYR A 672 -2.66 2.95 41.34
CA TYR A 672 -2.48 4.39 41.15
C TYR A 672 -3.67 5.01 40.43
N THR A 673 -4.19 6.11 40.97
CA THR A 673 -5.19 6.95 40.30
C THR A 673 -4.96 8.42 40.65
N MET A 674 -4.81 9.27 39.62
CA MET A 674 -5.38 10.63 39.52
C MET A 674 -5.31 11.54 40.77
N ARG A 675 -4.64 12.71 40.77
CA ARG A 675 -5.08 13.90 39.98
C ARG A 675 -4.14 15.13 40.12
N SER A 676 -4.15 15.95 39.06
CA SER A 676 -4.05 17.42 39.00
C SER A 676 -3.66 18.25 40.25
N ASN A 677 -2.72 19.19 40.08
CA ASN A 677 -3.01 20.64 40.02
C ASN A 677 -1.77 21.51 39.69
N SER A 678 -1.98 22.52 38.85
CA SER A 678 -1.19 23.79 38.77
C SER A 678 -1.87 24.83 39.72
N PRO A 679 -1.34 26.07 40.00
CA PRO A 679 -0.43 26.90 39.18
C PRO A 679 0.61 27.79 39.92
N ALA A 680 1.45 28.49 39.14
CA ALA A 680 2.21 29.73 39.45
C ALA A 680 3.23 29.66 40.64
N SER A 681 4.37 30.37 40.68
CA SER A 681 4.80 31.64 40.05
C SER A 681 6.32 31.82 40.20
N ASP A 682 6.93 32.59 39.28
CA ASP A 682 8.12 33.46 39.41
C ASP A 682 9.51 32.95 39.89
N LEU A 683 10.52 33.75 39.51
CA LEU A 683 11.91 33.85 40.00
C LEU A 683 12.98 32.86 39.48
N VAL A 684 13.71 33.34 38.47
CA VAL A 684 15.17 33.20 38.28
C VAL A 684 15.86 34.30 39.13
N PRO A 685 17.10 34.20 39.65
CA PRO A 685 18.21 33.26 39.32
C PRO A 685 18.86 32.54 40.54
N GLU A 686 19.79 31.61 40.26
CA GLU A 686 21.22 31.74 40.65
C GLU A 686 22.08 30.59 40.09
N GLN A 687 23.31 30.90 39.69
CA GLN A 687 24.41 29.93 39.51
C GLN A 687 25.43 30.12 40.63
N PRO A 688 26.13 29.04 41.00
CA PRO A 688 27.59 29.08 40.96
C PRO A 688 28.16 27.84 40.24
N GLY A 689 29.34 27.86 39.61
CA GLY A 689 30.28 28.97 39.39
C GLY A 689 31.72 28.44 39.25
N CYS A 690 32.40 28.80 38.14
CA CYS A 690 33.86 28.68 37.88
C CYS A 690 34.49 27.26 37.96
N ASP A 691 35.69 26.98 37.43
CA ASP A 691 36.78 27.78 36.81
C ASP A 691 36.96 27.36 35.33
N ILE A 692 37.18 28.25 34.34
CA ILE A 692 38.31 29.15 34.06
C ILE A 692 39.60 28.40 33.68
N ASP A 693 39.98 28.49 32.41
CA ASP A 693 41.25 29.11 32.01
C ASP A 693 41.14 29.69 30.59
N GLU A 694 41.53 30.95 30.44
CA GLU A 694 41.66 31.66 29.15
C GLU A 694 43.11 31.57 28.65
N GLU A 695 43.33 31.64 27.33
CA GLU A 695 44.35 32.60 26.87
C GLU A 695 44.10 33.18 25.46
N ALA A 696 44.37 34.49 25.35
CA ALA A 696 44.78 35.23 24.17
C ALA A 696 43.86 35.27 22.92
N ARG A 697 42.91 36.22 22.92
CA ARG A 697 42.65 37.08 21.75
C ARG A 697 43.29 38.45 21.97
N GLN A 698 44.06 38.96 21.00
CA GLN A 698 43.92 40.35 20.50
C GLN A 698 44.89 40.71 19.36
N SER A 699 44.33 41.13 18.22
CA SER A 699 44.67 42.43 17.61
C SER A 699 43.57 42.83 16.62
N LYS A 700 43.37 44.15 16.42
CA LYS A 700 42.38 44.74 15.51
C LYS A 700 43.07 45.64 14.49
N LYS A 701 42.61 45.59 13.23
CA LYS A 701 42.27 46.73 12.32
C LYS A 701 42.77 46.56 10.88
N SER A 702 41.88 46.98 9.97
CA SER A 702 42.17 47.69 8.71
C SER A 702 42.89 46.96 7.59
N SER A 703 42.14 46.63 6.53
CA SER A 703 42.17 47.45 5.30
C SER A 703 40.99 47.09 4.37
N ARG A 704 40.90 47.79 3.23
CA ARG A 704 39.77 47.93 2.31
C ARG A 704 40.25 47.54 0.92
N GLU A 705 39.60 46.61 0.23
CA GLU A 705 39.62 46.50 -1.26
C GLU A 705 38.66 45.43 -1.80
N GLU A 706 38.02 45.76 -2.93
CA GLU A 706 37.17 44.95 -3.83
C GLU A 706 37.27 45.63 -5.22
N PRO A 707 36.95 44.98 -6.35
CA PRO A 707 37.03 43.56 -6.73
C PRO A 707 37.76 43.41 -8.10
N PRO A 708 37.51 42.34 -8.90
CA PRO A 708 36.83 42.66 -10.18
C PRO A 708 35.76 41.67 -10.69
N THR A 709 34.78 42.29 -11.33
CA THR A 709 33.68 41.87 -12.22
C THR A 709 33.89 40.74 -13.25
N SER A 710 32.80 40.02 -13.58
CA SER A 710 32.30 39.94 -14.97
C SER A 710 30.77 39.66 -15.05
N MET A 711 30.09 40.34 -15.98
CA MET A 711 28.66 40.22 -16.35
C MET A 711 28.56 40.23 -17.89
N PRO A 712 27.48 39.68 -18.48
CA PRO A 712 26.95 40.12 -19.77
C PRO A 712 25.49 40.65 -19.65
N PRO A 713 24.94 41.38 -20.65
CA PRO A 713 24.30 42.67 -20.35
C PRO A 713 22.79 42.81 -20.67
N ASN A 714 22.23 43.92 -20.18
CA ASN A 714 20.90 44.46 -20.51
C ASN A 714 20.84 45.15 -21.89
N VAL A 715 19.62 45.38 -22.38
CA VAL A 715 19.29 46.45 -23.33
C VAL A 715 18.14 47.30 -22.75
N GLU A 716 18.24 48.61 -22.98
CA GLU A 716 17.45 49.75 -22.46
C GLU A 716 16.08 49.93 -23.19
N ASN A 717 15.23 50.94 -22.91
CA ASN A 717 14.72 51.67 -21.72
C ASN A 717 13.75 52.79 -22.26
N THR A 718 13.26 53.71 -21.42
CA THR A 718 12.40 54.92 -21.68
C THR A 718 10.87 54.69 -21.65
N LEU A 719 10.03 55.60 -21.11
CA LEU A 719 10.23 56.99 -20.63
C LEU A 719 9.24 57.34 -19.47
N GLU A 720 9.61 58.28 -18.59
CA GLU A 720 8.80 58.77 -17.46
C GLU A 720 7.92 59.99 -17.82
N ASN A 721 6.86 60.26 -17.03
CA ASN A 721 6.78 61.47 -16.17
C ASN A 721 5.43 61.62 -15.42
N SER A 722 5.51 62.00 -14.14
CA SER A 722 4.40 62.53 -13.31
C SER A 722 4.43 64.08 -13.33
N PRO A 723 3.46 64.82 -12.73
CA PRO A 723 3.59 65.15 -11.29
C PRO A 723 2.26 65.45 -10.51
N GLU A 724 2.35 65.46 -9.16
CA GLU A 724 1.79 66.42 -8.16
C GLU A 724 0.33 66.98 -8.26
N LYS A 725 -0.40 67.38 -7.20
CA LYS A 725 -0.02 67.96 -5.88
C LYS A 725 -1.21 68.04 -4.88
N ASP A 726 -0.89 68.20 -3.58
CA ASP A 726 -1.64 68.85 -2.47
C ASP A 726 -3.09 68.44 -2.11
N GLY A 727 -3.52 68.81 -0.89
CA GLY A 727 -4.85 68.49 -0.36
C GLY A 727 -5.40 69.43 0.73
N ALA A 728 -6.54 69.01 1.29
CA ALA A 728 -7.27 69.55 2.46
C ALA A 728 -8.06 70.87 2.34
N LYS A 729 -9.41 70.75 2.34
CA LYS A 729 -10.42 71.36 3.27
C LYS A 729 -11.85 70.98 2.81
N HIS A 730 -12.72 70.45 3.70
CA HIS A 730 -13.82 71.14 4.44
C HIS A 730 -14.87 71.82 3.52
N ASP A 731 -16.20 71.78 3.75
CA ASP A 731 -16.96 71.46 4.99
C ASP A 731 -18.47 71.14 4.74
N GLU A 732 -19.25 70.97 5.83
CA GLU A 732 -20.74 70.99 5.97
C GLU A 732 -21.56 69.73 5.53
N GLY A 733 -22.61 69.27 6.23
CA GLY A 733 -23.18 69.73 7.52
C GLY A 733 -24.31 68.83 8.09
N GLU A 734 -24.27 68.66 9.42
CA GLU A 734 -25.20 68.21 10.48
C GLU A 734 -26.67 67.75 10.19
N TYR A 735 -27.14 66.72 10.94
CA TYR A 735 -28.05 66.92 12.09
C TYR A 735 -28.14 65.72 13.08
N GLU A 736 -28.68 66.00 14.27
CA GLU A 736 -28.66 65.26 15.56
C GLU A 736 -29.44 63.91 15.60
N GLY A 737 -29.35 63.06 16.65
CA GLY A 737 -28.77 63.28 17.98
C GLY A 737 -28.64 62.00 18.86
N SER A 738 -28.17 62.20 20.09
CA SER A 738 -27.68 61.16 21.02
C SER A 738 -28.58 60.96 22.26
N LEU A 739 -28.49 59.79 22.90
CA LEU A 739 -28.75 59.62 24.34
C LEU A 739 -28.08 58.33 24.88
N GLN A 740 -27.47 58.40 26.07
CA GLN A 740 -26.88 57.26 26.80
C GLN A 740 -27.74 56.94 28.04
N GLU A 741 -27.86 55.66 28.44
CA GLU A 741 -27.32 55.12 29.71
C GLU A 741 -27.87 53.72 30.12
N LYS A 742 -26.97 52.92 30.72
CA LYS A 742 -27.13 51.93 31.81
C LYS A 742 -28.13 50.75 31.73
N ALA A 743 -27.52 49.56 31.56
CA ALA A 743 -27.55 48.40 32.47
C ALA A 743 -28.86 47.88 33.11
N SER A 744 -29.18 46.60 32.85
CA SER A 744 -29.85 45.69 33.81
C SER A 744 -29.66 44.22 33.40
N ASP A 745 -29.42 43.35 34.39
CA ASP A 745 -29.44 41.89 34.27
C ASP A 745 -30.81 41.34 33.84
N ARG A 746 -30.82 40.21 33.10
CA ARG A 746 -31.60 38.99 33.44
C ARG A 746 -31.41 37.84 32.44
N LYS A 747 -31.04 36.66 32.98
CA LYS A 747 -31.24 35.36 32.34
C LYS A 747 -32.72 34.97 32.36
N PRO A 748 -33.19 34.14 31.40
CA PRO A 748 -34.25 33.17 31.65
C PRO A 748 -33.70 31.74 31.74
N ARG A 749 -34.11 31.01 32.79
CA ARG A 749 -34.17 29.54 32.76
C ARG A 749 -35.47 29.11 32.09
N CYS A 750 -35.46 27.95 31.44
CA CYS A 750 -36.66 27.12 31.35
C CYS A 750 -36.24 25.64 31.49
N ASP A 751 -37.09 24.84 32.09
CA ASP A 751 -36.74 23.59 32.77
C ASP A 751 -37.74 22.45 32.40
N ILE A 752 -37.28 21.19 32.50
CA ILE A 752 -38.10 19.94 32.64
C ILE A 752 -38.82 19.42 31.34
N PRO A 753 -39.05 18.08 31.16
CA PRO A 753 -38.59 16.89 31.90
C PRO A 753 -37.75 15.88 31.07
N ILE A 754 -36.87 15.14 31.76
CA ILE A 754 -36.36 13.83 31.29
C ILE A 754 -37.13 12.73 32.03
N HIS A 755 -37.81 11.83 31.29
CA HIS A 755 -38.43 10.64 31.88
C HIS A 755 -37.39 9.52 32.08
N LEU A 756 -37.00 9.29 33.33
CA LEU A 756 -36.17 8.16 33.76
C LEU A 756 -37.06 7.02 34.28
N THR A 757 -37.38 6.05 33.42
CA THR A 757 -38.04 4.80 33.82
C THR A 757 -37.02 3.77 34.29
N LYS A 758 -36.95 3.56 35.61
CA LYS A 758 -36.26 2.40 36.21
C LYS A 758 -37.04 1.12 35.92
N THR A 759 -36.41 0.13 35.29
CA THR A 759 -36.90 -1.26 35.36
C THR A 759 -35.76 -2.29 35.46
N ARG A 760 -35.40 -2.58 36.71
CA ARG A 760 -35.15 -3.93 37.25
C ARG A 760 -34.17 -4.84 36.49
N SER A 761 -32.92 -4.82 36.96
CA SER A 761 -31.98 -5.94 36.78
C SER A 761 -32.57 -7.26 37.32
N GLN A 762 -32.43 -8.34 36.53
CA GLN A 762 -32.56 -9.71 37.01
C GLN A 762 -31.22 -10.43 36.81
N GLN A 763 -30.67 -10.99 37.90
CA GLN A 763 -29.70 -12.06 37.81
C GLN A 763 -30.41 -13.38 37.53
N PRO A 764 -29.84 -14.26 36.71
CA PRO A 764 -29.90 -15.69 36.93
C PRO A 764 -28.74 -16.13 37.83
N ARG A 765 -29.01 -17.07 38.73
CA ARG A 765 -28.03 -17.62 39.68
C ARG A 765 -27.03 -18.53 38.99
N HIS A 766 -25.87 -18.70 39.61
CA HIS A 766 -25.00 -19.86 39.37
C HIS A 766 -25.80 -21.16 39.49
N HIS A 767 -25.62 -22.05 38.52
CA HIS A 767 -25.54 -23.48 38.79
C HIS A 767 -24.19 -23.97 38.25
N LEU A 768 -23.48 -24.70 39.10
CA LEU A 768 -22.32 -25.49 38.72
C LEU A 768 -22.81 -26.67 37.87
N ASP A 769 -22.06 -26.99 36.81
CA ASP A 769 -21.70 -28.37 36.46
C ASP A 769 -20.61 -28.31 35.36
N GLU A 770 -19.39 -28.75 35.71
CA GLU A 770 -18.38 -29.09 34.72
C GLU A 770 -18.74 -30.45 34.07
N PRO A 771 -18.56 -30.61 32.75
CA PRO A 771 -18.37 -31.92 32.15
C PRO A 771 -16.89 -32.12 31.81
N SER A 772 -16.20 -32.94 32.62
CA SER A 772 -14.89 -33.48 32.25
C SER A 772 -15.01 -34.46 31.05
N PRO A 773 -13.92 -34.72 30.31
CA PRO A 773 -14.03 -35.07 28.89
C PRO A 773 -14.22 -36.57 28.62
N GLN A 774 -15.42 -36.99 28.20
CA GLN A 774 -15.61 -38.29 27.53
C GLN A 774 -16.68 -38.26 26.42
N LYS A 775 -16.20 -38.29 25.17
CA LYS A 775 -16.91 -38.73 23.95
C LYS A 775 -18.30 -38.14 23.68
N LEU A 776 -18.34 -36.84 23.40
CA LEU A 776 -19.36 -36.33 22.48
C LEU A 776 -19.12 -36.97 21.10
N ARG A 777 -20.06 -37.77 20.59
CA ARG A 777 -20.04 -38.23 19.19
C ARG A 777 -20.17 -37.01 18.29
N GLN A 778 -19.04 -36.52 17.76
CA GLN A 778 -19.02 -35.54 16.69
C GLN A 778 -19.93 -36.04 15.56
N LYS A 779 -20.74 -35.17 14.97
CA LYS A 779 -21.42 -35.46 13.70
C LYS A 779 -20.69 -34.68 12.62
N LEU A 780 -20.29 -35.37 11.54
CA LEU A 780 -19.76 -34.70 10.35
C LEU A 780 -20.71 -33.60 9.89
N TYR A 781 -20.18 -32.40 9.68
CA TYR A 781 -20.91 -31.31 9.07
C TYR A 781 -21.25 -31.65 7.62
N ALA A 782 -22.32 -31.03 7.09
CA ALA A 782 -22.80 -31.31 5.74
C ALA A 782 -21.74 -31.06 4.64
N LYS A 783 -20.76 -30.17 4.89
CA LYS A 783 -19.63 -29.89 4.00
C LYS A 783 -18.63 -31.06 3.97
N GLU A 784 -18.27 -31.59 5.14
CA GLU A 784 -17.34 -32.71 5.28
C GLU A 784 -17.93 -34.00 4.68
N ARG A 785 -19.21 -34.28 4.98
CA ARG A 785 -19.90 -35.47 4.44
C ARG A 785 -19.97 -35.45 2.91
N ARG A 786 -20.14 -34.28 2.28
CA ARG A 786 -20.06 -34.13 0.80
C ARG A 786 -18.65 -34.40 0.29
N LYS A 787 -17.63 -33.84 0.95
CA LYS A 787 -16.22 -34.02 0.57
C LYS A 787 -15.77 -35.49 0.71
N MET A 788 -16.24 -36.20 1.74
CA MET A 788 -16.03 -37.66 1.87
C MET A 788 -16.76 -38.45 0.77
N LEU A 789 -18.00 -38.08 0.40
CA LEU A 789 -18.72 -38.72 -0.71
C LEU A 789 -18.00 -38.53 -2.06
N GLU A 790 -17.47 -37.34 -2.30
CA GLU A 790 -16.65 -37.01 -3.47
C GLU A 790 -15.38 -37.86 -3.51
N PHE A 791 -14.59 -37.88 -2.44
CA PHE A 791 -13.40 -38.74 -2.36
C PHE A 791 -13.71 -40.24 -2.48
N LYS A 792 -14.84 -40.71 -1.94
CA LYS A 792 -15.28 -42.12 -2.06
C LYS A 792 -15.71 -42.45 -3.49
N SER A 793 -16.28 -41.48 -4.22
CA SER A 793 -16.58 -41.62 -5.66
C SER A 793 -15.33 -41.61 -6.55
N GLN A 794 -14.22 -41.05 -6.06
CA GLN A 794 -12.90 -41.06 -6.70
C GLN A 794 -12.06 -42.29 -6.30
N ASN A 795 -12.61 -43.26 -5.56
CA ASN A 795 -11.92 -44.45 -5.06
C ASN A 795 -10.66 -44.17 -4.20
N LEU A 796 -10.57 -43.01 -3.54
CA LEU A 796 -9.45 -42.70 -2.65
C LEU A 796 -9.51 -43.53 -1.36
N THR A 797 -8.35 -43.84 -0.78
CA THR A 797 -8.25 -44.60 0.47
C THR A 797 -8.31 -43.69 1.70
N LEU A 798 -8.68 -44.25 2.87
CA LEU A 798 -8.72 -43.51 4.14
C LEU A 798 -7.39 -42.82 4.47
N ARG A 799 -6.26 -43.42 4.06
CA ARG A 799 -4.91 -42.85 4.28
C ARG A 799 -4.65 -41.61 3.41
N GLN A 800 -5.22 -41.56 2.20
CA GLN A 800 -5.07 -40.41 1.29
C GLN A 800 -5.97 -39.24 1.70
N ILE A 801 -7.14 -39.50 2.28
CA ILE A 801 -8.07 -38.43 2.68
C ILE A 801 -7.80 -37.86 4.08
N GLY A 802 -7.08 -38.59 4.95
CA GLY A 802 -6.82 -38.18 6.34
C GLY A 802 -6.33 -36.73 6.50
N PRO A 803 -5.33 -36.26 5.71
CA PRO A 803 -4.86 -34.87 5.76
C PRO A 803 -5.93 -33.81 5.43
N HIS A 804 -7.03 -34.18 4.77
CA HIS A 804 -8.14 -33.26 4.45
C HIS A 804 -9.18 -33.14 5.58
N PHE A 805 -9.01 -33.90 6.66
CA PHE A 805 -9.88 -33.95 7.85
C PHE A 805 -9.03 -33.97 9.14
N ALA A 806 -7.95 -33.19 9.18
CA ALA A 806 -6.99 -33.18 10.28
C ALA A 806 -7.61 -32.84 11.65
N ASP A 807 -8.71 -32.08 11.66
CA ASP A 807 -9.44 -31.67 12.86
C ASP A 807 -10.43 -32.75 13.38
N ILE A 808 -10.50 -33.91 12.72
CA ILE A 808 -11.43 -35.01 13.01
C ILE A 808 -10.69 -36.21 13.59
N ASP A 809 -11.19 -36.77 14.69
CA ASP A 809 -10.62 -37.99 15.28
C ASP A 809 -10.52 -39.13 14.25
N THR A 810 -9.37 -39.80 14.20
CA THR A 810 -9.05 -40.80 13.17
C THR A 810 -9.88 -42.08 13.30
N ALA A 811 -10.37 -42.42 14.50
CA ALA A 811 -11.28 -43.55 14.68
C ALA A 811 -12.70 -43.18 14.21
N PHE A 812 -13.18 -41.98 14.53
CA PHE A 812 -14.46 -41.48 14.05
C PHE A 812 -14.49 -41.28 12.53
N LEU A 813 -13.42 -40.74 11.92
CA LEU A 813 -13.28 -40.61 10.47
C LEU A 813 -13.35 -41.98 9.76
N ARG A 814 -12.82 -43.03 10.40
CA ARG A 814 -12.88 -44.42 9.91
C ARG A 814 -14.29 -45.00 9.98
N GLU A 815 -14.99 -44.83 11.11
CA GLU A 815 -16.40 -45.24 11.30
C GLU A 815 -17.27 -44.57 10.24
N ALA A 816 -17.20 -43.24 10.13
CA ALA A 816 -17.99 -42.47 9.17
C ALA A 816 -17.66 -42.76 7.70
N TRP A 817 -16.41 -43.14 7.38
CA TRP A 817 -16.03 -43.55 6.02
C TRP A 817 -16.60 -44.94 5.66
N GLN A 818 -16.75 -45.85 6.62
CA GLN A 818 -17.37 -47.15 6.41
C GLN A 818 -18.89 -46.98 6.16
N ASP A 819 -19.57 -46.20 7.00
CA ASP A 819 -21.02 -45.90 6.92
C ASP A 819 -21.45 -45.08 5.69
N LEU A 820 -20.50 -44.56 4.91
CA LEU A 820 -20.76 -43.71 3.76
C LEU A 820 -21.21 -44.53 2.52
N GLU A 821 -22.51 -44.77 2.34
CA GLU A 821 -23.00 -45.37 1.09
C GLU A 821 -22.93 -44.39 -0.09
N LEU A 822 -22.40 -44.86 -1.23
CA LEU A 822 -22.48 -44.12 -2.50
C LEU A 822 -23.90 -44.26 -3.07
N PRO A 823 -24.57 -43.17 -3.51
CA PRO A 823 -25.89 -43.26 -4.12
C PRO A 823 -25.85 -44.16 -5.36
N GLN A 824 -26.69 -45.20 -5.38
CA GLN A 824 -26.80 -46.07 -6.55
C GLN A 824 -27.21 -45.25 -7.78
N ARG A 825 -26.47 -45.42 -8.89
CA ARG A 825 -26.78 -44.76 -10.17
C ARG A 825 -28.15 -45.23 -10.67
N CYS A 826 -29.16 -44.39 -10.47
CA CYS A 826 -30.50 -44.63 -11.00
C CYS A 826 -30.46 -44.54 -12.53
N THR A 827 -30.46 -45.70 -13.21
CA THR A 827 -30.45 -45.77 -14.67
C THR A 827 -31.77 -45.24 -15.24
N ARG A 828 -31.68 -44.54 -16.38
CA ARG A 828 -32.68 -43.58 -16.88
C ARG A 828 -34.01 -44.19 -17.38
N SER A 829 -34.29 -45.46 -17.08
CA SER A 829 -35.51 -46.17 -17.49
C SER A 829 -36.63 -46.22 -16.43
N GLY A 830 -36.33 -45.96 -15.15
CA GLY A 830 -37.33 -46.00 -14.06
C GLY A 830 -38.23 -44.77 -13.92
N ALA A 831 -37.76 -43.59 -14.34
CA ALA A 831 -38.36 -42.30 -13.98
C ALA A 831 -39.78 -42.06 -14.53
N ASN A 832 -40.16 -42.73 -15.63
CA ASN A 832 -41.47 -42.53 -16.27
C ASN A 832 -42.61 -43.37 -15.67
N ARG A 833 -42.34 -44.27 -14.70
CA ARG A 833 -43.40 -45.08 -14.07
C ARG A 833 -44.00 -44.45 -12.82
N THR A 834 -43.21 -43.68 -12.06
CA THR A 834 -43.65 -43.03 -10.80
C THR A 834 -44.42 -41.72 -11.01
N ALA A 835 -44.27 -41.06 -12.17
CA ALA A 835 -44.97 -39.81 -12.47
C ALA A 835 -46.49 -40.00 -12.76
N ARG A 836 -46.95 -41.22 -13.07
CA ARG A 836 -48.36 -41.51 -13.40
C ARG A 836 -49.23 -41.99 -12.21
N GLN A 837 -48.68 -42.10 -11.00
CA GLN A 837 -49.44 -42.53 -9.81
C GLN A 837 -49.72 -41.42 -8.77
N ARG A 838 -49.29 -40.18 -9.00
CA ARG A 838 -49.55 -39.04 -8.08
C ARG A 838 -50.70 -38.11 -8.49
N TYR A 839 -51.54 -38.51 -9.45
CA TYR A 839 -52.78 -37.81 -9.80
C TYR A 839 -54.05 -38.62 -9.45
N ALA A 840 -53.92 -39.58 -8.52
CA ALA A 840 -55.05 -40.40 -8.05
C ALA A 840 -54.91 -40.78 -6.57
N ARG A 841 -54.90 -39.78 -5.68
CA ARG A 841 -55.42 -39.79 -4.30
C ARG A 841 -55.22 -38.43 -3.65
#